data_AF-A0A3D0T2L8-F1
#
_entry.id   AF-A0A3D0T2L8-F1
#
_cell.length_a   1.000
_cell.length_b   1.000
_cell.length_c   1.000
_cell.angle_alpha   90.00
_cell.angle_beta   90.00
_cell.angle_gamma   90.00
#
_symmetry.space_group_name_H-M   'P 1'
#
loop_
_entity.id
_entity.type
_entity.pdbx_description
1 polymer ?
#
loop_
_entity_poly.entity_id
_entity_poly.type
_entity_poly.pdbx_seq_one_letter_code
_entity_poly.pdbx_strand_id
1 'polypeptide(L)'
;MSSQPSLTIQQNLTIRLLRVLRYNKARIERAQALLPPERRPLFHVIPFLLHVNHPELPGYVEADADLFYGLNNFSFRDEIKDALFTIFPQQQDLFDDIKSVWPRQRAIDALVLMGSIGTIAQSEKSDFDYWVCVDGDKLNEASLDAMQRKLNTVEDWAMSCYDIEVHFFLSDIEKVRNNDFGVAEGESAGSAQAVFLKSEFYTTNIVVAGKAPFWWLTPDATSEQQYYSLLNALEEGGSPDPNWFMDLGHLDKLDIKELFGAAIWQLGKAIDSPFKSVLKMAKLEVFLENLEQEQPLCNLLKKRVHHGDEAPGNVANIDPYALMFDQLLSHYQAVNEPETVLLLQQCLYIKCNCQLSQPVAESDITFKRRIIAGLVKQWGWTKSQIRHLDNSHNWSLTELVELSRKIHRFLIYCYRRMSSQLQMDNQSVSREDMAVLGRRLDTFYSKKEHKLEFLRIGFDDKVFCPVITIKQHRRKNGQQVWAAYYDDQLGVLGKNQEKARISVAESPVRLILWCVCNRVIDISTTVLLDYDTDPVTDSDIHALIKHFGKIFGPVRVNAIPREALLSPMQIKACMAVVNFTSSRLKPTVDEVTVIYTTTWGETYVVPGKESLDKLWFELQESVPRPPCYIFVPESSQRKRIYQAFIDAAEQDFELLNYW
;
A
#
# COMPACT_ATOMS: atom_id res chain seq x y z
N MET A 1 -22.78 -15.52 -50.44
CA MET A 1 -22.48 -15.12 -49.05
C MET A 1 -23.71 -15.44 -48.21
N SER A 2 -23.72 -16.57 -47.49
CA SER A 2 -24.83 -16.92 -46.61
C SER A 2 -24.77 -16.04 -45.36
N SER A 3 -25.79 -15.20 -45.17
CA SER A 3 -26.00 -14.47 -43.93
C SER A 3 -26.16 -15.47 -42.77
N GLN A 4 -25.23 -15.46 -41.81
CA GLN A 4 -25.44 -16.19 -40.55
C GLN A 4 -26.72 -15.67 -39.88
N PRO A 5 -27.60 -16.56 -39.37
CA PRO A 5 -28.81 -16.14 -38.66
C PRO A 5 -28.45 -15.34 -37.41
N SER A 6 -29.16 -14.24 -37.14
CA SER A 6 -28.91 -13.44 -35.94
C SER A 6 -29.34 -14.24 -34.70
N LEU A 7 -28.41 -14.43 -33.76
CA LEU A 7 -28.68 -15.12 -32.49
C LEU A 7 -29.75 -14.39 -31.68
N THR A 8 -30.61 -15.15 -31.00
CA THR A 8 -31.58 -14.60 -30.04
C THR A 8 -30.85 -13.93 -28.86
N ILE A 9 -31.54 -13.04 -28.13
CA ILE A 9 -30.99 -12.38 -26.93
C ILE A 9 -30.51 -13.44 -25.93
N GLN A 10 -31.32 -14.47 -25.67
CA GLN A 10 -31.02 -15.54 -24.74
C GLN A 10 -29.78 -16.36 -25.14
N GLN A 11 -29.62 -16.67 -26.44
CA GLN A 11 -28.42 -17.33 -26.96
C GLN A 11 -27.17 -16.46 -26.77
N ASN A 12 -27.25 -15.16 -27.01
CA ASN A 12 -26.14 -14.24 -26.80
C ASN A 12 -25.73 -14.15 -25.32
N LEU A 13 -26.69 -14.07 -24.40
CA LEU A 13 -26.43 -14.06 -22.96
C LEU A 13 -25.78 -15.37 -22.50
N THR A 14 -26.24 -16.52 -23.02
CA THR A 14 -25.64 -17.83 -22.73
C THR A 14 -24.19 -17.91 -23.20
N ILE A 15 -23.88 -17.45 -24.41
CA ILE A 15 -22.51 -17.44 -24.93
C ILE A 15 -21.59 -16.57 -24.06
N ARG A 16 -22.06 -15.39 -23.65
CA ARG A 16 -21.32 -14.52 -22.74
C ARG A 16 -21.08 -15.18 -21.39
N LEU A 17 -22.11 -15.80 -20.81
CA LEU A 17 -21.99 -16.54 -19.55
C LEU A 17 -20.89 -17.60 -19.64
N LEU A 18 -20.88 -18.42 -20.69
CA LEU A 18 -19.85 -19.46 -20.86
C LEU A 18 -18.43 -18.88 -20.95
N ARG A 19 -18.26 -17.73 -21.61
CA ARG A 19 -16.95 -17.04 -21.70
C ARG A 19 -16.52 -16.48 -20.35
N VAL A 20 -17.45 -15.87 -19.61
CA VAL A 20 -17.23 -15.33 -18.27
C VAL A 20 -16.87 -16.44 -17.27
N LEU A 21 -17.60 -17.56 -17.28
CA LEU A 21 -17.29 -18.71 -16.42
C LEU A 21 -15.90 -19.30 -16.70
N ARG A 22 -15.50 -19.39 -17.99
CA ARG A 22 -14.13 -19.80 -18.36
C ARG A 22 -13.08 -18.81 -17.88
N TYR A 23 -13.33 -17.52 -18.01
CA TYR A 23 -12.43 -16.47 -17.52
C TYR A 23 -12.28 -16.55 -15.99
N ASN A 24 -13.39 -16.66 -15.25
CA ASN A 24 -13.38 -16.79 -13.81
C ASN A 24 -12.62 -18.04 -13.35
N LYS A 25 -12.88 -19.20 -13.99
CA LYS A 25 -12.13 -20.45 -13.74
C LYS A 25 -10.62 -20.26 -13.95
N ALA A 26 -10.22 -19.64 -15.07
CA ALA A 26 -8.81 -19.37 -15.34
C ALA A 26 -8.20 -18.43 -14.27
N ARG A 27 -8.93 -17.41 -13.80
CA ARG A 27 -8.47 -16.53 -12.71
C ARG A 27 -8.29 -17.29 -11.38
N ILE A 28 -9.19 -18.23 -11.06
CA ILE A 28 -9.05 -19.11 -9.89
C ILE A 28 -7.80 -20.00 -10.00
N GLU A 29 -7.60 -20.66 -11.15
CA GLU A 29 -6.43 -21.52 -11.39
C GLU A 29 -5.12 -20.71 -11.28
N ARG A 30 -5.10 -19.50 -11.84
CA ARG A 30 -3.97 -18.57 -11.71
C ARG A 30 -3.71 -18.16 -10.27
N ALA A 31 -4.76 -17.88 -9.51
CA ALA A 31 -4.65 -17.50 -8.10
C ALA A 31 -3.95 -18.61 -7.31
N GLN A 32 -4.40 -19.85 -7.48
CA GLN A 32 -3.81 -21.02 -6.81
C GLN A 32 -2.38 -21.32 -7.28
N ALA A 33 -2.11 -21.19 -8.58
CA ALA A 33 -0.77 -21.44 -9.13
C ALA A 33 0.29 -20.45 -8.62
N LEU A 34 -0.12 -19.24 -8.21
CA LEU A 34 0.76 -18.23 -7.64
C LEU A 34 0.84 -18.28 -6.10
N LEU A 35 0.04 -19.13 -5.45
CA LEU A 35 0.16 -19.35 -4.01
C LEU A 35 1.29 -20.36 -3.71
N PRO A 36 2.04 -20.15 -2.61
CA PRO A 36 2.92 -21.16 -2.07
C PRO A 36 2.17 -22.48 -1.82
N PRO A 37 2.76 -23.65 -2.09
CA PRO A 37 2.09 -24.95 -1.98
C PRO A 37 1.35 -25.17 -0.66
N GLU A 38 1.96 -24.78 0.46
CA GLU A 38 1.40 -24.89 1.81
C GLU A 38 0.18 -24.01 2.04
N ARG A 39 0.02 -22.93 1.27
CA ARG A 39 -1.11 -21.98 1.36
C ARG A 39 -2.23 -22.27 0.36
N ARG A 40 -1.98 -23.08 -0.68
CA ARG A 40 -2.98 -23.40 -1.71
C ARG A 40 -4.29 -23.98 -1.18
N PRO A 41 -4.29 -24.93 -0.21
CA PRO A 41 -5.53 -25.48 0.32
C PRO A 41 -6.48 -24.42 0.88
N LEU A 42 -5.94 -23.31 1.41
CA LEU A 42 -6.74 -22.26 2.04
C LEU A 42 -7.67 -21.55 1.06
N PHE A 43 -7.36 -21.54 -0.24
CA PHE A 43 -8.26 -21.02 -1.28
C PHE A 43 -9.61 -21.77 -1.30
N HIS A 44 -9.61 -23.06 -0.91
CA HIS A 44 -10.81 -23.89 -0.81
C HIS A 44 -11.39 -23.92 0.62
N VAL A 45 -10.53 -23.91 1.64
CA VAL A 45 -10.96 -24.00 3.04
C VAL A 45 -11.66 -22.72 3.50
N ILE A 46 -11.18 -21.54 3.14
CA ILE A 46 -11.79 -20.27 3.59
C ILE A 46 -13.28 -20.18 3.18
N PRO A 47 -13.67 -20.39 1.90
CA PRO A 47 -15.07 -20.43 1.52
C PRO A 47 -15.88 -21.51 2.26
N PHE A 48 -15.27 -22.67 2.53
CA PHE A 48 -15.93 -23.73 3.28
C PHE A 48 -16.26 -23.31 4.72
N LEU A 49 -15.35 -22.61 5.41
CA LEU A 49 -15.58 -22.11 6.77
C LEU A 49 -16.72 -21.08 6.84
N LEU A 50 -16.96 -20.34 5.76
CA LEU A 50 -18.14 -19.46 5.64
C LEU A 50 -19.42 -20.23 5.28
N HIS A 51 -19.28 -21.41 4.67
CA HIS A 51 -20.40 -22.25 4.29
C HIS A 51 -20.99 -23.02 5.47
N VAL A 52 -20.18 -23.40 6.46
CA VAL A 52 -20.61 -24.22 7.61
C VAL A 52 -20.43 -23.49 8.94
N ASN A 53 -21.13 -23.94 9.99
CA ASN A 53 -20.93 -23.46 11.35
C ASN A 53 -20.88 -24.65 12.31
N HIS A 54 -19.67 -25.12 12.63
CA HIS A 54 -19.47 -26.33 13.44
C HIS A 54 -18.42 -26.09 14.54
N PRO A 55 -18.64 -26.52 15.81
CA PRO A 55 -17.74 -26.24 16.94
C PRO A 55 -16.29 -26.70 16.77
N GLU A 56 -16.06 -27.72 15.95
CA GLU A 56 -14.72 -28.25 15.68
C GLU A 56 -13.95 -27.50 14.57
N LEU A 57 -14.58 -26.48 13.96
CA LEU A 57 -13.99 -25.73 12.85
C LEU A 57 -13.79 -24.25 13.23
N PRO A 58 -12.74 -23.60 12.69
CA PRO A 58 -12.54 -22.17 12.85
C PRO A 58 -13.73 -21.34 12.36
N GLY A 59 -13.96 -20.20 12.99
CA GLY A 59 -15.12 -19.35 12.66
C GLY A 59 -16.44 -19.86 13.20
N TYR A 60 -16.45 -20.85 14.12
CA TYR A 60 -17.67 -21.20 14.82
C TYR A 60 -18.18 -20.03 15.65
N VAL A 61 -19.47 -19.73 15.50
CA VAL A 61 -20.17 -18.74 16.33
C VAL A 61 -21.39 -19.41 16.94
N GLU A 62 -21.48 -19.35 18.27
CA GLU A 62 -22.71 -19.62 19.00
C GLU A 62 -23.59 -18.36 18.91
N ALA A 63 -24.73 -18.48 18.24
CA ALA A 63 -25.68 -17.40 18.01
C ALA A 63 -27.11 -17.97 17.97
N ASP A 64 -28.07 -17.19 18.47
CA ASP A 64 -29.50 -17.52 18.39
C ASP A 64 -30.07 -17.34 16.97
N ALA A 65 -29.36 -16.60 16.10
CA ALA A 65 -29.75 -16.41 14.72
C ALA A 65 -29.35 -17.63 13.87
N ASP A 66 -30.28 -18.23 13.14
CA ASP A 66 -30.01 -19.40 12.28
C ASP A 66 -29.48 -19.03 10.89
N LEU A 67 -29.72 -17.80 10.41
CA LEU A 67 -29.42 -17.35 9.05
C LEU A 67 -28.26 -16.34 9.04
N PHE A 68 -27.02 -16.81 9.14
CA PHE A 68 -25.81 -15.96 9.09
C PHE A 68 -24.60 -16.61 8.40
N TYR A 69 -24.75 -17.85 7.92
CA TYR A 69 -23.72 -18.61 7.23
C TYR A 69 -24.34 -19.36 6.04
N GLY A 70 -23.50 -20.04 5.26
CA GLY A 70 -23.96 -20.79 4.10
C GLY A 70 -23.93 -19.96 2.81
N LEU A 71 -23.08 -20.40 1.89
CA LEU A 71 -22.92 -19.84 0.56
C LEU A 71 -23.93 -20.42 -0.44
N ASN A 72 -24.63 -19.56 -1.16
CA ASN A 72 -25.41 -19.94 -2.34
C ASN A 72 -24.52 -20.61 -3.39
N ASN A 73 -25.12 -21.52 -4.16
CA ASN A 73 -24.48 -22.27 -5.26
C ASN A 73 -23.11 -22.89 -4.93
N PHE A 74 -22.83 -23.16 -3.65
CA PHE A 74 -21.61 -23.83 -3.21
C PHE A 74 -21.79 -25.34 -3.29
N SER A 75 -20.75 -26.03 -3.76
CA SER A 75 -20.74 -27.48 -3.94
C SER A 75 -19.51 -28.08 -3.30
N PHE A 76 -19.69 -29.21 -2.62
CA PHE A 76 -18.60 -29.99 -2.05
C PHE A 76 -17.95 -30.82 -3.16
N ARG A 77 -16.71 -30.47 -3.53
CA ARG A 77 -15.95 -31.12 -4.60
C ARG A 77 -14.71 -31.80 -4.02
N ASP A 78 -14.13 -32.73 -4.77
CA ASP A 78 -12.95 -33.49 -4.33
C ASP A 78 -11.78 -32.57 -3.97
N GLU A 79 -11.56 -31.47 -4.70
CA GLU A 79 -10.48 -30.53 -4.38
C GLU A 79 -10.69 -29.80 -3.05
N ILE A 80 -11.95 -29.58 -2.65
CA ILE A 80 -12.29 -29.00 -1.35
C ILE A 80 -12.07 -30.04 -0.26
N LYS A 81 -12.47 -31.29 -0.50
CA LYS A 81 -12.26 -32.40 0.45
C LYS A 81 -10.77 -32.62 0.72
N ASP A 82 -9.95 -32.69 -0.32
CA ASP A 82 -8.49 -32.86 -0.20
C ASP A 82 -7.85 -31.69 0.55
N ALA A 83 -8.30 -30.46 0.27
CA ALA A 83 -7.84 -29.28 0.99
C ALA A 83 -8.22 -29.32 2.48
N LEU A 84 -9.44 -29.73 2.81
CA LEU A 84 -9.89 -29.90 4.19
C LEU A 84 -9.14 -31.00 4.92
N PHE A 85 -8.88 -32.15 4.28
CA PHE A 85 -8.07 -33.22 4.86
C PHE A 85 -6.62 -32.79 5.14
N THR A 86 -6.08 -31.91 4.30
CA THR A 86 -4.74 -31.33 4.48
C THR A 86 -4.71 -30.38 5.69
N ILE A 87 -5.72 -29.53 5.84
CA ILE A 87 -5.76 -28.47 6.85
C ILE A 87 -6.31 -28.96 8.20
N PHE A 88 -7.26 -29.88 8.18
CA PHE A 88 -7.98 -30.42 9.34
C PHE A 88 -7.91 -31.97 9.35
N PRO A 89 -6.71 -32.56 9.48
CA PRO A 89 -6.53 -34.02 9.40
C PRO A 89 -7.20 -34.78 10.55
N GLN A 90 -7.58 -34.12 11.65
CA GLN A 90 -8.25 -34.74 12.79
C GLN A 90 -9.78 -34.78 12.63
N GLN A 91 -10.33 -34.05 11.65
CA GLN A 91 -11.76 -33.89 11.43
C GLN A 91 -12.23 -34.66 10.18
N GLN A 92 -11.50 -35.67 9.73
CA GLN A 92 -11.83 -36.38 8.48
C GLN A 92 -13.22 -37.01 8.50
N ASP A 93 -13.61 -37.61 9.63
CA ASP A 93 -14.93 -38.21 9.83
C ASP A 93 -16.06 -37.19 9.58
N LEU A 94 -15.85 -35.92 9.97
CA LEU A 94 -16.79 -34.83 9.75
C LEU A 94 -17.03 -34.55 8.26
N PHE A 95 -15.96 -34.60 7.45
CA PHE A 95 -16.04 -34.31 6.01
C PHE A 95 -16.47 -35.53 5.19
N ASP A 96 -16.33 -36.74 5.73
CA ASP A 96 -16.91 -37.94 5.14
C ASP A 96 -18.43 -37.97 5.28
N ASP A 97 -18.99 -37.46 6.39
CA ASP A 97 -20.43 -37.19 6.53
C ASP A 97 -20.77 -35.69 6.39
N ILE A 98 -20.40 -35.12 5.25
CA ILE A 98 -20.56 -33.68 5.01
C ILE A 98 -22.02 -33.19 5.10
N LYS A 99 -23.00 -34.08 4.91
CA LYS A 99 -24.43 -33.73 5.00
C LYS A 99 -24.83 -33.30 6.41
N SER A 100 -24.15 -33.79 7.43
CA SER A 100 -24.42 -33.45 8.84
C SER A 100 -24.14 -31.98 9.16
N VAL A 101 -23.15 -31.38 8.49
CA VAL A 101 -22.72 -29.98 8.70
C VAL A 101 -23.25 -29.02 7.64
N TRP A 102 -23.95 -29.52 6.62
CA TRP A 102 -24.41 -28.71 5.51
C TRP A 102 -25.57 -27.78 5.93
N PRO A 103 -25.54 -26.48 5.59
CA PRO A 103 -26.58 -25.55 5.97
C PRO A 103 -27.91 -25.86 5.28
N ARG A 104 -29.01 -25.73 6.04
CA ARG A 104 -30.39 -25.83 5.50
C ARG A 104 -30.81 -24.56 4.74
N GLN A 105 -30.37 -23.40 5.22
CA GLN A 105 -30.59 -22.09 4.61
C GLN A 105 -29.25 -21.40 4.41
N ARG A 106 -29.18 -20.50 3.43
CA ARG A 106 -27.92 -19.86 3.01
C ARG A 106 -28.08 -18.35 3.09
N ALA A 107 -27.28 -17.72 3.94
CA ALA A 107 -27.31 -16.28 4.16
C ALA A 107 -26.48 -15.50 3.14
N ILE A 108 -25.47 -16.13 2.54
CA ILE A 108 -24.47 -15.46 1.70
C ILE A 108 -24.79 -15.73 0.23
N ASP A 109 -25.08 -14.67 -0.53
CA ASP A 109 -25.42 -14.74 -1.94
C ASP A 109 -24.21 -14.99 -2.84
N ALA A 110 -23.08 -14.35 -2.51
CA ALA A 110 -21.82 -14.60 -3.21
C ALA A 110 -20.61 -14.32 -2.31
N LEU A 111 -19.53 -15.03 -2.59
CA LEU A 111 -18.21 -14.75 -2.05
C LEU A 111 -17.28 -14.44 -3.22
N VAL A 112 -16.82 -13.19 -3.29
CA VAL A 112 -16.10 -12.68 -4.45
C VAL A 112 -14.79 -12.08 -4.00
N LEU A 113 -13.68 -12.57 -4.56
CA LEU A 113 -12.36 -11.99 -4.35
C LEU A 113 -12.16 -10.80 -5.29
N MET A 114 -11.46 -9.77 -4.84
CA MET A 114 -11.00 -8.67 -5.69
C MET A 114 -9.52 -8.34 -5.46
N GLY A 115 -8.99 -7.37 -6.20
CA GLY A 115 -7.62 -6.91 -6.05
C GLY A 115 -6.60 -7.68 -6.90
N SER A 116 -5.41 -7.93 -6.36
CA SER A 116 -4.31 -8.51 -7.16
C SER A 116 -4.41 -10.02 -7.38
N ILE A 117 -5.23 -10.73 -6.59
CA ILE A 117 -5.34 -12.20 -6.66
C ILE A 117 -5.77 -12.66 -8.07
N GLY A 118 -5.10 -13.70 -8.57
CA GLY A 118 -5.31 -14.26 -9.92
C GLY A 118 -4.80 -13.39 -11.06
N THR A 119 -3.98 -12.36 -10.80
CA THR A 119 -3.40 -11.46 -11.81
C THR A 119 -1.86 -11.49 -11.81
N ILE A 120 -1.23 -10.88 -12.81
CA ILE A 120 0.24 -10.70 -12.81
C ILE A 120 0.78 -9.92 -11.60
N ALA A 121 -0.06 -9.13 -10.94
CA ALA A 121 0.31 -8.33 -9.79
C ALA A 121 0.25 -9.09 -8.45
N GLN A 122 -0.29 -10.32 -8.42
CA GLN A 122 -0.31 -11.17 -7.21
C GLN A 122 1.13 -11.52 -6.80
N SER A 123 1.39 -11.41 -5.49
CA SER A 123 2.63 -11.85 -4.85
C SER A 123 2.29 -12.77 -3.67
N GLU A 124 3.31 -13.40 -3.08
CA GLU A 124 3.15 -14.24 -1.88
C GLU A 124 2.61 -13.46 -0.67
N LYS A 125 2.85 -12.15 -0.63
CA LYS A 125 2.33 -11.20 0.38
C LYS A 125 1.01 -10.53 -0.03
N SER A 126 0.31 -11.03 -1.04
CA SER A 126 -0.97 -10.45 -1.43
C SER A 126 -2.07 -10.84 -0.46
N ASP A 127 -2.83 -9.84 -0.05
CA ASP A 127 -4.06 -9.90 0.72
C ASP A 127 -5.20 -10.58 -0.06
N PHE A 128 -6.09 -11.25 0.69
CA PHE A 128 -7.34 -11.81 0.20
C PHE A 128 -8.50 -10.90 0.60
N ASP A 129 -8.85 -9.97 -0.28
CA ASP A 129 -10.00 -9.08 -0.11
C ASP A 129 -11.26 -9.74 -0.66
N TYR A 130 -12.12 -10.24 0.25
CA TYR A 130 -13.39 -10.88 -0.08
C TYR A 130 -14.55 -9.92 0.13
N TRP A 131 -15.38 -9.74 -0.89
CA TRP A 131 -16.74 -9.25 -0.71
C TRP A 131 -17.66 -10.42 -0.35
N VAL A 132 -18.31 -10.29 0.80
CA VAL A 132 -19.35 -11.20 1.28
C VAL A 132 -20.68 -10.57 0.91
N CYS A 133 -21.19 -10.91 -0.28
CA CYS A 133 -22.39 -10.31 -0.82
C CYS A 133 -23.63 -10.94 -0.19
N VAL A 134 -24.49 -10.10 0.39
CA VAL A 134 -25.71 -10.52 1.08
C VAL A 134 -26.92 -9.72 0.60
N ASP A 135 -28.08 -10.32 0.76
CA ASP A 135 -29.38 -9.65 0.62
C ASP A 135 -29.76 -9.07 2.00
N GLY A 136 -29.55 -7.76 2.17
CA GLY A 136 -29.76 -7.07 3.44
C GLY A 136 -31.19 -7.19 3.97
N ASP A 137 -32.19 -7.28 3.08
CA ASP A 137 -33.60 -7.38 3.46
C ASP A 137 -33.95 -8.75 4.08
N LYS A 138 -33.11 -9.78 3.86
CA LYS A 138 -33.29 -11.12 4.43
C LYS A 138 -32.62 -11.31 5.79
N LEU A 139 -31.72 -10.41 6.19
CA LEU A 139 -30.89 -10.56 7.38
C LEU A 139 -31.27 -9.50 8.42
N ASN A 140 -31.62 -9.94 9.62
CA ASN A 140 -31.81 -9.01 10.75
C ASN A 140 -30.45 -8.63 11.37
N GLU A 141 -30.45 -7.64 12.28
CA GLU A 141 -29.24 -7.17 12.95
C GLU A 141 -28.48 -8.31 13.67
N ALA A 142 -29.18 -9.21 14.35
CA ALA A 142 -28.55 -10.34 15.04
C ALA A 142 -27.84 -11.32 14.07
N SER A 143 -28.42 -11.56 12.89
CA SER A 143 -27.81 -12.32 11.80
C SER A 143 -26.55 -11.64 11.26
N LEU A 144 -26.60 -10.32 11.04
CA LEU A 144 -25.46 -9.55 10.55
C LEU A 144 -24.33 -9.52 11.58
N ASP A 145 -24.64 -9.34 12.87
CA ASP A 145 -23.67 -9.36 13.97
C ASP A 145 -23.02 -10.74 14.14
N ALA A 146 -23.81 -11.81 14.04
CA ALA A 146 -23.29 -13.19 14.07
C ALA A 146 -22.39 -13.47 12.86
N MET A 147 -22.78 -13.01 11.67
CA MET A 147 -21.96 -13.10 10.46
C MET A 147 -20.64 -12.34 10.64
N GLN A 148 -20.67 -11.08 11.08
CA GLN A 148 -19.46 -10.29 11.25
C GLN A 148 -18.50 -10.92 12.27
N ARG A 149 -19.01 -11.43 13.40
CA ARG A 149 -18.20 -12.20 14.36
C ARG A 149 -17.54 -13.42 13.72
N LYS A 150 -18.28 -14.14 12.88
CA LYS A 150 -17.77 -15.30 12.14
C LYS A 150 -16.66 -14.89 11.17
N LEU A 151 -16.87 -13.82 10.40
CA LEU A 151 -15.87 -13.28 9.47
C LEU A 151 -14.57 -12.94 10.19
N ASN A 152 -14.63 -12.11 11.24
CA ASN A 152 -13.46 -11.71 12.03
C ASN A 152 -12.71 -12.92 12.61
N THR A 153 -13.43 -13.93 13.10
CA THR A 153 -12.82 -15.15 13.65
C THR A 153 -12.07 -15.94 12.58
N VAL A 154 -12.56 -15.97 11.34
CA VAL A 154 -11.87 -16.62 10.21
C VAL A 154 -10.65 -15.81 9.77
N GLU A 155 -10.71 -14.48 9.79
CA GLU A 155 -9.55 -13.60 9.53
C GLU A 155 -8.44 -13.85 10.56
N ASP A 156 -8.77 -13.83 11.84
CA ASP A 156 -7.84 -14.07 12.95
C ASP A 156 -7.21 -15.47 12.84
N TRP A 157 -8.00 -16.48 12.49
CA TRP A 157 -7.50 -17.84 12.26
C TRP A 157 -6.53 -17.90 11.07
N ALA A 158 -6.88 -17.31 9.93
CA ALA A 158 -6.02 -17.31 8.74
C ALA A 158 -4.68 -16.60 9.01
N MET A 159 -4.72 -15.46 9.71
CA MET A 159 -3.53 -14.72 10.11
C MET A 159 -2.67 -15.51 11.11
N SER A 160 -3.27 -15.97 12.22
CA SER A 160 -2.52 -16.60 13.32
C SER A 160 -1.93 -17.97 12.98
N CYS A 161 -2.62 -18.75 12.12
CA CYS A 161 -2.22 -20.12 11.81
C CYS A 161 -1.40 -20.22 10.52
N TYR A 162 -1.57 -19.30 9.56
CA TYR A 162 -0.96 -19.42 8.22
C TYR A 162 -0.23 -18.17 7.74
N ASP A 163 -0.23 -17.07 8.52
CA ASP A 163 0.37 -15.78 8.12
C ASP A 163 -0.18 -15.32 6.75
N ILE A 164 -1.51 -15.43 6.60
CA ILE A 164 -2.25 -14.92 5.45
C ILE A 164 -3.18 -13.82 5.90
N GLU A 165 -3.02 -12.66 5.28
CA GLU A 165 -3.91 -11.53 5.45
C GLU A 165 -5.19 -11.74 4.63
N VAL A 166 -6.31 -11.87 5.33
CA VAL A 166 -7.66 -12.03 4.76
C VAL A 166 -8.52 -10.91 5.32
N HIS A 167 -9.29 -10.26 4.45
CA HIS A 167 -10.23 -9.20 4.82
C HIS A 167 -11.59 -9.51 4.19
N PHE A 168 -12.64 -9.59 5.00
CA PHE A 168 -14.01 -9.75 4.56
C PHE A 168 -14.78 -8.44 4.69
N PHE A 169 -15.30 -7.98 3.55
CA PHE A 169 -16.14 -6.80 3.45
C PHE A 169 -17.58 -7.25 3.28
N LEU A 170 -18.38 -7.11 4.34
CA LEU A 170 -19.82 -7.39 4.29
C LEU A 170 -20.49 -6.40 3.35
N SER A 171 -21.07 -6.90 2.27
CA SER A 171 -21.51 -6.11 1.13
C SER A 171 -22.99 -6.35 0.84
N ASP A 172 -23.84 -5.41 1.25
CA ASP A 172 -25.27 -5.43 0.93
C ASP A 172 -25.47 -5.13 -0.57
N ILE A 173 -26.10 -6.06 -1.28
CA ILE A 173 -26.31 -5.98 -2.73
C ILE A 173 -27.07 -4.70 -3.13
N GLU A 174 -28.09 -4.29 -2.37
CA GLU A 174 -28.88 -3.09 -2.70
C GLU A 174 -28.10 -1.80 -2.45
N LYS A 175 -27.32 -1.75 -1.35
CA LYS A 175 -26.44 -0.60 -1.09
C LYS A 175 -25.36 -0.49 -2.16
N VAL A 176 -24.69 -1.59 -2.48
CA VAL A 176 -23.69 -1.62 -3.55
C VAL A 176 -24.31 -1.21 -4.88
N ARG A 177 -25.51 -1.70 -5.23
CA ARG A 177 -26.23 -1.27 -6.45
C ARG A 177 -26.34 0.25 -6.54
N ASN A 178 -26.67 0.90 -5.43
CA ASN A 178 -26.82 2.35 -5.32
C ASN A 178 -25.51 3.12 -5.10
N ASN A 179 -24.35 2.44 -5.18
CA ASN A 179 -23.02 3.00 -4.87
C ASN A 179 -22.93 3.51 -3.42
N ASP A 180 -23.61 2.85 -2.49
CA ASP A 180 -23.45 3.07 -1.06
C ASP A 180 -22.58 1.97 -0.46
N PHE A 181 -21.40 2.35 0.02
CA PHE A 181 -20.45 1.47 0.70
C PHE A 181 -20.29 1.83 2.19
N GLY A 182 -21.15 2.72 2.70
CA GLY A 182 -21.05 3.25 4.06
C GLY A 182 -19.87 4.19 4.28
N VAL A 183 -19.66 4.54 5.55
CA VAL A 183 -18.51 5.33 6.00
C VAL A 183 -17.40 4.34 6.32
N ALA A 184 -16.35 4.29 5.49
CA ALA A 184 -15.18 3.49 5.79
C ALA A 184 -14.55 3.96 7.12
N GLU A 185 -14.36 3.05 8.08
CA GLU A 185 -13.67 3.37 9.33
C GLU A 185 -12.19 3.72 9.03
N GLY A 186 -11.73 4.83 9.61
CA GLY A 186 -10.31 5.21 9.63
C GLY A 186 -9.94 6.46 8.83
N GLU A 187 -10.50 6.67 7.64
CA GLU A 187 -10.26 7.87 6.82
C GLU A 187 -11.45 8.03 5.85
N SER A 188 -12.04 9.22 5.75
CA SER A 188 -13.28 9.57 5.03
C SER A 188 -13.31 9.33 3.50
N ALA A 189 -12.80 8.19 3.02
CA ALA A 189 -12.72 7.83 1.61
C ALA A 189 -13.91 6.99 1.12
N GLY A 190 -14.70 6.39 2.02
CA GLY A 190 -15.78 5.46 1.67
C GLY A 190 -16.85 6.05 0.75
N SER A 191 -17.34 7.25 1.05
CA SER A 191 -18.31 7.97 0.20
C SER A 191 -17.66 8.71 -0.97
N ALA A 192 -16.34 8.91 -0.97
CA ALA A 192 -15.62 9.70 -1.97
C ALA A 192 -15.08 8.83 -3.12
N GLN A 193 -15.32 7.51 -3.13
CA GLN A 193 -14.75 6.56 -4.09
C GLN A 193 -15.71 5.42 -4.46
N ALA A 194 -17.02 5.55 -4.24
CA ALA A 194 -17.95 4.45 -4.37
C ALA A 194 -18.01 3.86 -5.79
N VAL A 195 -18.17 4.71 -6.81
CA VAL A 195 -18.18 4.28 -8.22
C VAL A 195 -16.81 3.76 -8.63
N PHE A 196 -15.73 4.40 -8.16
CA PHE A 196 -14.37 3.92 -8.40
C PHE A 196 -14.13 2.50 -7.82
N LEU A 197 -14.56 2.25 -6.59
CA LEU A 197 -14.47 0.96 -5.93
C LEU A 197 -15.27 -0.11 -6.68
N LYS A 198 -16.50 0.20 -7.09
CA LYS A 198 -17.31 -0.68 -7.94
C LYS A 198 -16.61 -0.98 -9.27
N SER A 199 -15.95 0.00 -9.88
CA SER A 199 -15.18 -0.21 -11.11
C SER A 199 -13.97 -1.12 -10.89
N GLU A 200 -13.24 -0.95 -9.79
CA GLU A 200 -12.13 -1.83 -9.40
C GLU A 200 -12.62 -3.27 -9.15
N PHE A 201 -13.77 -3.41 -8.48
CA PHE A 201 -14.45 -4.69 -8.29
C PHE A 201 -14.79 -5.33 -9.64
N TYR A 202 -15.47 -4.63 -10.54
CA TYR A 202 -15.77 -5.15 -11.89
C TYR A 202 -14.54 -5.46 -12.73
N THR A 203 -13.43 -4.76 -12.50
CA THR A 203 -12.15 -4.99 -13.18
C THR A 203 -11.45 -6.26 -12.69
N THR A 204 -11.52 -6.57 -11.40
CA THR A 204 -10.62 -7.58 -10.80
C THR A 204 -11.34 -8.78 -10.20
N ASN A 205 -12.67 -8.75 -10.08
CA ASN A 205 -13.43 -9.79 -9.37
C ASN A 205 -13.13 -11.22 -9.85
N ILE A 206 -13.16 -12.13 -8.87
CA ILE A 206 -13.16 -13.58 -9.03
C ILE A 206 -14.31 -14.10 -8.16
N VAL A 207 -15.35 -14.62 -8.78
CA VAL A 207 -16.46 -15.27 -8.08
C VAL A 207 -15.95 -16.61 -7.56
N VAL A 208 -15.68 -16.70 -6.26
CA VAL A 208 -15.17 -17.92 -5.61
C VAL A 208 -16.32 -18.89 -5.35
N ALA A 209 -17.46 -18.37 -4.92
CA ALA A 209 -18.70 -19.12 -4.71
C ALA A 209 -19.93 -18.21 -4.87
N GLY A 210 -21.10 -18.81 -5.15
CA GLY A 210 -22.37 -18.08 -5.21
C GLY A 210 -22.71 -17.44 -6.54
N LYS A 211 -23.51 -16.38 -6.45
CA LYS A 211 -24.08 -15.66 -7.59
C LYS A 211 -23.02 -14.81 -8.28
N ALA A 212 -23.05 -14.77 -9.61
CA ALA A 212 -22.17 -13.90 -10.39
C ALA A 212 -22.78 -12.50 -10.56
N PRO A 213 -21.98 -11.42 -10.66
CA PRO A 213 -22.53 -10.10 -11.01
C PRO A 213 -23.22 -10.13 -12.39
N PHE A 214 -24.48 -9.70 -12.47
CA PHE A 214 -25.23 -9.68 -13.74
C PHE A 214 -24.58 -8.80 -14.80
N TRP A 215 -23.85 -7.75 -14.39
CA TRP A 215 -23.06 -6.88 -15.26
C TRP A 215 -22.20 -7.63 -16.27
N TRP A 216 -21.66 -8.80 -15.91
CA TRP A 216 -20.88 -9.65 -16.81
C TRP A 216 -21.65 -10.15 -18.04
N LEU A 217 -22.98 -10.16 -18.05
CA LEU A 217 -23.77 -10.65 -19.19
C LEU A 217 -24.13 -9.56 -20.20
N THR A 218 -23.97 -8.30 -19.82
CA THR A 218 -24.34 -7.15 -20.65
C THR A 218 -23.19 -6.72 -21.56
N PRO A 219 -23.46 -6.32 -22.82
CA PRO A 219 -22.44 -5.71 -23.70
C PRO A 219 -21.63 -4.58 -23.03
N ASP A 220 -20.43 -4.28 -23.54
CA ASP A 220 -19.56 -3.21 -23.05
C ASP A 220 -20.16 -1.81 -23.19
N ALA A 221 -20.92 -1.56 -24.27
CA ALA A 221 -21.59 -0.28 -24.53
C ALA A 221 -23.09 -0.28 -24.16
N THR A 222 -23.49 -1.07 -23.15
CA THR A 222 -24.88 -1.15 -22.67
C THR A 222 -25.26 0.12 -21.92
N SER A 223 -26.43 0.71 -22.19
CA SER A 223 -26.97 1.78 -21.34
C SER A 223 -27.69 1.20 -20.11
N GLU A 224 -27.90 2.00 -19.06
CA GLU A 224 -28.62 1.57 -17.86
C GLU A 224 -30.02 0.99 -18.18
N GLN A 225 -30.78 1.63 -19.08
CA GLN A 225 -32.09 1.13 -19.50
C GLN A 225 -31.98 -0.25 -20.16
N GLN A 226 -30.97 -0.47 -20.99
CA GLN A 226 -30.73 -1.75 -21.64
C GLN A 226 -30.30 -2.82 -20.64
N TYR A 227 -29.50 -2.45 -19.63
CA TYR A 227 -29.07 -3.33 -18.56
C TYR A 227 -30.28 -3.93 -17.84
N TYR A 228 -31.20 -3.09 -17.36
CA TYR A 228 -32.40 -3.56 -16.66
C TYR A 228 -33.40 -4.24 -17.60
N SER A 229 -33.48 -3.83 -18.87
CA SER A 229 -34.29 -4.53 -19.86
C SER A 229 -33.80 -5.97 -20.10
N LEU A 230 -32.48 -6.19 -20.12
CA LEU A 230 -31.89 -7.53 -20.24
C LEU A 230 -32.09 -8.37 -18.98
N LEU A 231 -31.97 -7.75 -17.80
CA LEU A 231 -32.20 -8.43 -16.53
C LEU A 231 -33.66 -8.90 -16.39
N ASN A 232 -34.60 -8.01 -16.67
CA ASN A 232 -36.04 -8.27 -16.58
C ASN A 232 -36.56 -9.23 -17.67
N ALA A 233 -35.76 -9.49 -18.70
CA ALA A 233 -36.07 -10.47 -19.74
C ALA A 233 -35.64 -11.91 -19.37
N LEU A 234 -34.96 -12.10 -18.24
CA LEU A 234 -34.61 -13.43 -17.75
C LEU A 234 -35.82 -14.08 -17.05
N GLU A 235 -35.97 -15.38 -17.24
CA GLU A 235 -37.02 -16.19 -16.62
C GLU A 235 -36.38 -17.26 -15.73
N GLU A 236 -36.99 -17.54 -14.58
CA GLU A 236 -36.57 -18.64 -13.70
C GLU A 236 -36.56 -19.98 -14.45
N GLY A 237 -35.50 -20.78 -14.27
CA GLY A 237 -35.30 -22.00 -15.04
C GLY A 237 -34.85 -21.80 -16.50
N GLY A 238 -34.72 -20.56 -16.97
CA GLY A 238 -34.16 -20.22 -18.27
C GLY A 238 -32.64 -20.43 -18.37
N SER A 239 -32.07 -20.21 -19.56
CA SER A 239 -30.62 -20.21 -19.76
C SER A 239 -30.19 -18.88 -20.38
N PRO A 240 -29.63 -17.93 -19.61
CA PRO A 240 -29.25 -18.02 -18.20
C PRO A 240 -30.43 -17.82 -17.22
N ASP A 241 -30.39 -18.50 -16.06
CA ASP A 241 -31.40 -18.38 -14.98
C ASP A 241 -31.04 -17.22 -14.04
N PRO A 242 -31.97 -16.29 -13.74
CA PRO A 242 -31.71 -15.12 -12.90
C PRO A 242 -31.21 -15.44 -11.49
N ASN A 243 -31.54 -16.61 -10.92
CA ASN A 243 -31.10 -17.02 -9.58
C ASN A 243 -29.58 -17.24 -9.45
N TRP A 244 -28.86 -17.31 -10.56
CA TRP A 244 -27.40 -17.41 -10.60
C TRP A 244 -26.70 -16.06 -10.58
N PHE A 245 -27.46 -14.96 -10.58
CA PHE A 245 -26.91 -13.62 -10.70
C PHE A 245 -27.33 -12.71 -9.54
N MET A 246 -26.43 -11.79 -9.21
CA MET A 246 -26.70 -10.67 -8.31
C MET A 246 -26.58 -9.37 -9.08
N ASP A 247 -27.45 -8.41 -8.77
CA ASP A 247 -27.44 -7.11 -9.41
C ASP A 247 -26.77 -6.05 -8.52
N LEU A 248 -25.49 -5.80 -8.81
CA LEU A 248 -24.67 -4.75 -8.19
C LEU A 248 -24.73 -3.42 -8.97
N GLY A 249 -25.65 -3.29 -9.93
CA GLY A 249 -25.91 -2.08 -10.69
C GLY A 249 -25.03 -1.89 -11.92
N HIS A 250 -25.50 -1.02 -12.81
CA HIS A 250 -24.81 -0.65 -14.03
C HIS A 250 -23.62 0.29 -13.76
N LEU A 251 -22.59 0.24 -14.62
CA LEU A 251 -21.44 1.16 -14.59
C LEU A 251 -21.04 1.53 -16.01
N ASP A 252 -21.32 2.78 -16.38
CA ASP A 252 -20.94 3.37 -17.68
C ASP A 252 -19.73 4.29 -17.57
N LYS A 253 -19.73 5.17 -16.56
CA LYS A 253 -18.70 6.21 -16.35
C LYS A 253 -18.32 6.27 -14.88
N LEU A 254 -17.08 6.68 -14.60
CA LEU A 254 -16.69 7.04 -13.24
C LEU A 254 -17.16 8.46 -12.93
N ASP A 255 -17.49 8.71 -11.67
CA ASP A 255 -17.76 10.07 -11.23
C ASP A 255 -16.44 10.84 -11.08
N ILE A 256 -16.32 11.92 -11.85
CA ILE A 256 -15.18 12.84 -11.82
C ILE A 256 -14.95 13.39 -10.40
N LYS A 257 -16.03 13.59 -9.63
CA LYS A 257 -15.95 14.10 -8.26
C LYS A 257 -15.23 13.14 -7.32
N GLU A 258 -15.29 11.84 -7.58
CA GLU A 258 -14.62 10.80 -6.80
C GLU A 258 -13.13 10.63 -7.16
N LEU A 259 -12.74 10.95 -8.40
CA LEU A 259 -11.37 10.75 -8.87
C LEU A 259 -10.34 11.52 -8.04
N PHE A 260 -10.71 12.71 -7.56
CA PHE A 260 -9.84 13.51 -6.71
C PHE A 260 -9.62 12.85 -5.35
N GLY A 261 -10.70 12.39 -4.70
CA GLY A 261 -10.62 11.63 -3.45
C GLY A 261 -9.80 10.34 -3.62
N ALA A 262 -9.95 9.66 -4.77
CA ALA A 262 -9.14 8.50 -5.13
C ALA A 262 -7.65 8.84 -5.30
N ALA A 263 -7.31 9.96 -5.93
CA ALA A 263 -5.92 10.40 -6.12
C ALA A 263 -5.26 10.76 -4.78
N ILE A 264 -5.99 11.48 -3.93
CA ILE A 264 -5.59 11.80 -2.55
C ILE A 264 -5.26 10.54 -1.76
N TRP A 265 -6.11 9.53 -1.86
CA TRP A 265 -5.90 8.24 -1.21
C TRP A 265 -4.65 7.52 -1.73
N GLN A 266 -4.44 7.51 -3.05
CA GLN A 266 -3.23 6.92 -3.64
C GLN A 266 -1.95 7.65 -3.18
N LEU A 267 -2.00 8.97 -2.95
CA LEU A 267 -0.86 9.69 -2.38
C LEU A 267 -0.51 9.24 -0.96
N GLY A 268 -1.53 9.03 -0.12
CA GLY A 268 -1.33 8.49 1.24
C GLY A 268 -0.75 7.07 1.19
N LYS A 269 -1.35 6.18 0.38
CA LYS A 269 -0.90 4.78 0.24
C LYS A 269 0.46 4.64 -0.44
N ALA A 270 0.93 5.64 -1.19
CA ALA A 270 2.25 5.60 -1.82
C ALA A 270 3.41 5.55 -0.83
N ILE A 271 3.20 5.99 0.41
CA ILE A 271 4.19 5.89 1.47
C ILE A 271 4.47 4.42 1.81
N ASP A 272 3.43 3.58 1.86
CA ASP A 272 3.55 2.16 2.23
C ASP A 272 3.71 1.24 1.01
N SER A 273 3.06 1.57 -0.11
CA SER A 273 3.07 0.77 -1.34
C SER A 273 3.27 1.65 -2.58
N PRO A 274 4.50 2.18 -2.79
CA PRO A 274 4.78 3.17 -3.82
C PRO A 274 4.49 2.67 -5.24
N PHE A 275 4.88 1.43 -5.58
CA PHE A 275 4.69 0.89 -6.93
C PHE A 275 3.21 0.67 -7.29
N LYS A 276 2.42 0.12 -6.36
CA LYS A 276 0.96 -0.07 -6.55
C LYS A 276 0.28 1.28 -6.73
N SER A 277 0.67 2.26 -5.90
CA SER A 277 0.08 3.60 -5.90
C SER A 277 0.42 4.39 -7.16
N VAL A 278 1.63 4.25 -7.71
CA VAL A 278 2.00 4.84 -9.02
C VAL A 278 1.10 4.33 -10.13
N LEU A 279 0.91 3.01 -10.24
CA LEU A 279 0.07 2.43 -11.30
C LEU A 279 -1.39 2.86 -11.16
N LYS A 280 -1.91 2.89 -9.92
CA LYS A 280 -3.28 3.34 -9.64
C LYS A 280 -3.45 4.85 -9.89
N MET A 281 -2.47 5.67 -9.53
CA MET A 281 -2.48 7.11 -9.80
C MET A 281 -2.46 7.40 -11.30
N ALA A 282 -1.62 6.69 -12.05
CA ALA A 282 -1.58 6.78 -13.51
C ALA A 282 -2.94 6.42 -14.13
N LYS A 283 -3.60 5.35 -13.62
CA LYS A 283 -4.95 4.97 -14.06
C LYS A 283 -5.97 6.09 -13.85
N LEU A 284 -5.93 6.76 -12.71
CA LEU A 284 -6.82 7.90 -12.44
C LEU A 284 -6.55 9.07 -13.38
N GLU A 285 -5.28 9.41 -13.63
CA GLU A 285 -4.90 10.49 -14.55
C GLU A 285 -5.35 10.20 -15.98
N VAL A 286 -5.00 9.02 -16.52
CA VAL A 286 -5.37 8.62 -17.90
C VAL A 286 -6.89 8.61 -18.07
N PHE A 287 -7.63 8.09 -17.09
CA PHE A 287 -9.08 8.11 -17.14
C PHE A 287 -9.63 9.54 -17.13
N LEU A 288 -9.07 10.44 -16.30
CA LEU A 288 -9.48 11.84 -16.23
C LEU A 288 -9.21 12.59 -17.55
N GLU A 289 -8.09 12.32 -18.21
CA GLU A 289 -7.76 12.95 -19.50
C GLU A 289 -8.65 12.46 -20.66
N ASN A 290 -9.16 11.23 -20.55
CA ASN A 290 -9.92 10.57 -21.60
C ASN A 290 -11.43 10.43 -21.30
N LEU A 291 -11.97 11.18 -20.34
CA LEU A 291 -13.35 11.07 -19.83
C LEU A 291 -14.44 10.99 -20.91
N GLU A 292 -14.28 11.73 -22.01
CA GLU A 292 -15.28 11.80 -23.09
C GLU A 292 -15.14 10.66 -24.10
N GLN A 293 -13.99 9.99 -24.14
CA GLN A 293 -13.60 9.08 -25.23
C GLN A 293 -13.41 7.64 -24.77
N GLU A 294 -13.10 7.42 -23.49
CA GLU A 294 -12.77 6.09 -22.96
C GLU A 294 -13.80 5.61 -21.93
N GLN A 295 -14.22 4.36 -22.10
CA GLN A 295 -14.97 3.65 -21.08
C GLN A 295 -14.03 3.22 -19.95
N PRO A 296 -14.55 3.06 -18.70
CA PRO A 296 -13.78 2.49 -17.61
C PRO A 296 -13.15 1.15 -17.98
N LEU A 297 -11.97 0.87 -17.44
CA LEU A 297 -11.18 -0.36 -17.72
C LEU A 297 -12.01 -1.66 -17.60
N CYS A 298 -12.96 -1.72 -16.65
CA CYS A 298 -13.85 -2.87 -16.50
C CYS A 298 -14.65 -3.17 -17.78
N ASN A 299 -15.14 -2.16 -18.49
CA ASN A 299 -15.93 -2.36 -19.71
C ASN A 299 -15.04 -2.85 -20.86
N LEU A 300 -13.81 -2.34 -20.97
CA LEU A 300 -12.82 -2.89 -21.91
C LEU A 300 -12.47 -4.34 -21.59
N LEU A 301 -12.27 -4.68 -20.32
CA LEU A 301 -12.04 -6.06 -19.89
C LEU A 301 -13.24 -6.94 -20.26
N LYS A 302 -14.45 -6.49 -19.96
CA LYS A 302 -15.70 -7.18 -20.31
C LYS A 302 -15.78 -7.46 -21.80
N LYS A 303 -15.47 -6.45 -22.63
CA LYS A 303 -15.37 -6.60 -24.09
C LYS A 303 -14.40 -7.71 -24.49
N ARG A 304 -13.16 -7.68 -23.96
CA ARG A 304 -12.13 -8.70 -24.27
C ARG A 304 -12.57 -10.11 -23.86
N VAL A 305 -13.17 -10.26 -22.68
CA VAL A 305 -13.73 -11.53 -22.20
C VAL A 305 -14.88 -11.99 -23.10
N HIS A 306 -15.75 -11.07 -23.52
CA HIS A 306 -16.92 -11.36 -24.36
C HIS A 306 -16.57 -11.73 -25.77
N HIS A 307 -15.61 -11.08 -26.42
CA HIS A 307 -15.19 -11.49 -27.75
C HIS A 307 -14.32 -12.75 -27.70
N GLY A 308 -13.66 -12.99 -26.56
CA GLY A 308 -12.88 -14.19 -26.31
C GLY A 308 -11.65 -14.27 -27.18
N ASP A 309 -11.07 -13.10 -27.52
CA ASP A 309 -10.15 -12.83 -28.64
C ASP A 309 -8.93 -13.77 -28.73
N GLU A 310 -9.00 -14.96 -29.32
CA GLU A 310 -10.05 -15.53 -30.17
C GLU A 310 -10.05 -17.07 -29.95
N ALA A 311 -11.22 -17.71 -29.85
CA ALA A 311 -11.44 -19.12 -29.47
C ALA A 311 -10.70 -20.18 -30.34
N PRO A 312 -10.65 -21.50 -30.00
CA PRO A 312 -10.83 -22.19 -28.71
C PRO A 312 -9.49 -22.47 -28.03
N GLY A 313 -9.38 -22.12 -26.73
CA GLY A 313 -8.23 -22.42 -25.86
C GLY A 313 -7.54 -21.21 -25.23
N ASN A 314 -7.72 -19.99 -25.77
CA ASN A 314 -6.87 -18.83 -25.45
C ASN A 314 -7.47 -17.73 -24.53
N VAL A 315 -8.36 -18.08 -23.59
CA VAL A 315 -8.71 -17.14 -22.48
C VAL A 315 -7.51 -16.91 -21.54
N ALA A 316 -6.49 -17.76 -21.62
CA ALA A 316 -5.34 -17.82 -20.73
C ALA A 316 -4.46 -16.56 -20.66
N ASN A 317 -4.66 -15.55 -21.52
CA ASN A 317 -3.83 -14.34 -21.55
C ASN A 317 -4.56 -13.04 -21.16
N ILE A 318 -5.88 -13.05 -20.95
CA ILE A 318 -6.58 -11.84 -20.49
C ILE A 318 -6.24 -11.61 -19.01
N ASP A 319 -5.53 -10.54 -18.70
CA ASP A 319 -5.14 -10.14 -17.34
C ASP A 319 -5.51 -8.67 -17.12
N PRO A 320 -6.25 -8.32 -16.03
CA PRO A 320 -6.68 -6.94 -15.80
C PRO A 320 -5.52 -5.95 -15.60
N TYR A 321 -4.44 -6.38 -14.94
CA TYR A 321 -3.28 -5.53 -14.69
C TYR A 321 -2.45 -5.33 -15.95
N ALA A 322 -2.30 -6.36 -16.79
CA ALA A 322 -1.66 -6.22 -18.10
C ALA A 322 -2.48 -5.27 -19.00
N LEU A 323 -3.79 -5.45 -19.05
CA LEU A 323 -4.69 -4.59 -19.83
C LEU A 323 -4.65 -3.13 -19.37
N MET A 324 -4.71 -2.90 -18.05
CA MET A 324 -4.52 -1.57 -17.46
C MET A 324 -3.19 -0.99 -17.92
N PHE A 325 -2.11 -1.75 -17.79
CA PHE A 325 -0.78 -1.27 -18.07
C PHE A 325 -0.57 -0.92 -19.56
N ASP A 326 -1.12 -1.72 -20.46
CA ASP A 326 -1.09 -1.43 -21.90
C ASP A 326 -1.80 -0.11 -22.23
N GLN A 327 -2.94 0.17 -21.59
CA GLN A 327 -3.62 1.47 -21.72
C GLN A 327 -2.75 2.62 -21.22
N LEU A 328 -2.17 2.47 -20.02
CA LEU A 328 -1.29 3.49 -19.44
C LEU A 328 -0.11 3.80 -20.36
N LEU A 329 0.60 2.77 -20.83
CA LEU A 329 1.75 2.97 -21.72
C LEU A 329 1.34 3.62 -23.03
N SER A 330 0.24 3.18 -23.64
CA SER A 330 -0.26 3.76 -24.89
C SER A 330 -0.53 5.25 -24.74
N HIS A 331 -1.13 5.67 -23.62
CA HIS A 331 -1.38 7.07 -23.31
C HIS A 331 -0.06 7.87 -23.17
N TYR A 332 0.84 7.49 -22.27
CA TYR A 332 2.08 8.26 -22.04
C TYR A 332 3.04 8.24 -23.23
N GLN A 333 2.97 7.22 -24.08
CA GLN A 333 3.68 7.21 -25.37
C GLN A 333 3.08 8.22 -26.34
N ALA A 334 1.75 8.31 -26.43
CA ALA A 334 1.06 9.25 -27.32
C ALA A 334 1.34 10.72 -26.93
N VAL A 335 1.44 11.03 -25.63
CA VAL A 335 1.80 12.37 -25.14
C VAL A 335 3.31 12.62 -25.02
N ASN A 336 4.14 11.69 -25.52
CA ASN A 336 5.60 11.80 -25.58
C ASN A 336 6.30 12.01 -24.21
N GLU A 337 5.92 11.19 -23.22
CA GLU A 337 6.44 11.19 -21.85
C GLU A 337 7.34 9.96 -21.57
N PRO A 338 8.55 9.85 -22.18
CA PRO A 338 9.36 8.63 -22.13
C PRO A 338 9.92 8.31 -20.73
N GLU A 339 10.16 9.32 -19.89
CA GLU A 339 10.60 9.10 -18.51
C GLU A 339 9.49 8.46 -17.66
N THR A 340 8.24 8.88 -17.86
CA THR A 340 7.06 8.33 -17.21
C THR A 340 6.81 6.89 -17.69
N VAL A 341 6.92 6.64 -19.00
CA VAL A 341 6.85 5.28 -19.56
C VAL A 341 7.87 4.35 -18.89
N LEU A 342 9.14 4.77 -18.79
CA LEU A 342 10.18 3.97 -18.15
C LEU A 342 9.87 3.74 -16.66
N LEU A 343 9.42 4.77 -15.94
CA LEU A 343 9.03 4.66 -14.54
C LEU A 343 7.90 3.64 -14.35
N LEU A 344 6.86 3.69 -15.17
CA LEU A 344 5.73 2.76 -15.12
C LEU A 344 6.18 1.32 -15.40
N GLN A 345 7.05 1.10 -16.39
CA GLN A 345 7.62 -0.21 -16.69
C GLN A 345 8.42 -0.77 -15.50
N GLN A 346 9.27 0.06 -14.88
CA GLN A 346 10.02 -0.31 -13.69
C GLN A 346 9.08 -0.64 -12.51
N CYS A 347 8.07 0.20 -12.27
CA CYS A 347 7.10 0.00 -11.20
C CYS A 347 6.30 -1.30 -11.39
N LEU A 348 5.81 -1.58 -12.60
CA LEU A 348 5.11 -2.84 -12.90
C LEU A 348 6.05 -4.03 -12.69
N TYR A 349 7.25 -3.99 -13.27
CA TYR A 349 8.18 -5.11 -13.18
C TYR A 349 8.55 -5.45 -11.74
N ILE A 350 8.89 -4.44 -10.93
CA ILE A 350 9.22 -4.61 -9.51
C ILE A 350 7.98 -5.05 -8.71
N LYS A 351 6.79 -4.46 -8.96
CA LYS A 351 5.55 -4.86 -8.27
C LYS A 351 5.16 -6.30 -8.56
N CYS A 352 5.36 -6.76 -9.79
CA CYS A 352 5.12 -8.13 -10.19
C CYS A 352 6.16 -9.08 -9.57
N ASN A 353 7.38 -8.63 -9.28
CA ASN A 353 8.43 -9.46 -8.66
C ASN A 353 8.62 -10.82 -9.37
N CYS A 354 8.63 -10.81 -10.71
CA CYS A 354 8.80 -12.01 -11.52
C CYS A 354 10.25 -12.09 -12.02
N GLN A 355 11.10 -12.88 -11.36
CA GLN A 355 12.55 -12.93 -11.63
C GLN A 355 12.89 -13.53 -13.00
N LEU A 356 12.92 -12.70 -14.07
CA LEU A 356 13.18 -13.16 -15.43
C LEU A 356 14.66 -13.47 -15.70
N SER A 357 15.58 -12.94 -14.89
CA SER A 357 17.02 -13.20 -15.01
C SER A 357 17.41 -14.62 -14.62
N GLN A 358 16.60 -15.27 -13.78
CA GLN A 358 16.78 -16.66 -13.34
C GLN A 358 16.17 -17.61 -14.39
N PRO A 359 16.89 -18.66 -14.83
CA PRO A 359 16.30 -19.72 -15.63
C PRO A 359 15.30 -20.53 -14.78
N VAL A 360 14.25 -21.04 -15.41
CA VAL A 360 13.23 -21.86 -14.75
C VAL A 360 12.95 -23.06 -15.66
N ALA A 361 12.71 -24.24 -15.08
CA ALA A 361 12.28 -25.42 -15.83
C ALA A 361 10.95 -25.15 -16.56
N GLU A 362 10.72 -25.83 -17.67
CA GLU A 362 9.53 -25.61 -18.51
C GLU A 362 8.23 -25.91 -17.75
N SER A 363 8.24 -26.90 -16.85
CA SER A 363 7.10 -27.27 -15.99
C SER A 363 6.66 -26.16 -15.04
N ASP A 364 7.56 -25.24 -14.69
CA ASP A 364 7.33 -24.23 -13.65
C ASP A 364 7.07 -22.83 -14.25
N ILE A 365 6.96 -22.74 -15.59
CA ILE A 365 6.66 -21.48 -16.28
C ILE A 365 5.19 -21.11 -16.04
N THR A 366 4.98 -20.22 -15.07
CA THR A 366 3.65 -19.68 -14.75
C THR A 366 3.12 -18.75 -15.84
N PHE A 367 1.79 -18.54 -15.87
CA PHE A 367 1.17 -17.57 -16.78
C PHE A 367 1.77 -16.16 -16.62
N LYS A 368 2.05 -15.77 -15.36
CA LYS A 368 2.65 -14.49 -15.01
C LYS A 368 4.02 -14.32 -15.65
N ARG A 369 4.88 -15.34 -15.58
CA ARG A 369 6.18 -15.31 -16.24
C ARG A 369 6.05 -15.10 -17.74
N ARG A 370 5.10 -15.78 -18.41
CA ARG A 370 4.86 -15.61 -19.85
C ARG A 370 4.44 -14.18 -20.22
N ILE A 371 3.48 -13.62 -19.48
CA ILE A 371 2.99 -12.25 -19.74
C ILE A 371 4.10 -11.23 -19.50
N ILE A 372 4.80 -11.30 -18.36
CA ILE A 372 5.88 -10.36 -18.04
C ILE A 372 7.05 -10.50 -19.03
N ALA A 373 7.42 -11.71 -19.44
CA ALA A 373 8.44 -11.90 -20.47
C ALA A 373 8.03 -11.32 -21.84
N GLY A 374 6.75 -11.45 -22.22
CA GLY A 374 6.20 -10.81 -23.41
C GLY A 374 6.31 -9.29 -23.36
N LEU A 375 5.90 -8.68 -22.25
CA LEU A 375 5.99 -7.24 -22.02
C LEU A 375 7.44 -6.73 -22.05
N VAL A 376 8.35 -7.37 -21.30
CA VAL A 376 9.77 -7.00 -21.25
C VAL A 376 10.43 -7.10 -22.62
N LYS A 377 10.04 -8.11 -23.42
CA LYS A 377 10.49 -8.24 -24.82
C LYS A 377 10.00 -7.06 -25.67
N GLN A 378 8.74 -6.65 -25.53
CA GLN A 378 8.18 -5.50 -26.25
C GLN A 378 8.86 -4.18 -25.85
N TRP A 379 9.25 -4.02 -24.58
CA TRP A 379 9.96 -2.82 -24.10
C TRP A 379 11.42 -2.76 -24.56
N GLY A 380 11.96 -3.83 -25.15
CA GLY A 380 13.33 -3.86 -25.65
C GLY A 380 14.40 -3.91 -24.56
N TRP A 381 14.06 -4.39 -23.37
CA TRP A 381 15.03 -4.47 -22.26
C TRP A 381 16.11 -5.52 -22.49
N THR A 382 17.33 -5.17 -22.11
CA THR A 382 18.49 -6.06 -22.15
C THR A 382 18.53 -6.98 -20.92
N LYS A 383 19.25 -8.12 -21.03
CA LYS A 383 19.51 -9.01 -19.88
C LYS A 383 20.17 -8.28 -18.70
N SER A 384 20.96 -7.24 -18.96
CA SER A 384 21.60 -6.43 -17.91
C SER A 384 20.57 -5.65 -17.10
N GLN A 385 19.62 -4.99 -17.78
CA GLN A 385 18.53 -4.25 -17.11
C GLN A 385 17.64 -5.19 -16.28
N ILE A 386 17.30 -6.36 -16.82
CA ILE A 386 16.51 -7.38 -16.13
C ILE A 386 17.24 -7.85 -14.86
N ARG A 387 18.52 -8.23 -14.97
CA ARG A 387 19.34 -8.65 -13.80
C ARG A 387 19.43 -7.54 -12.75
N HIS A 388 19.58 -6.29 -13.18
CA HIS A 388 19.65 -5.17 -12.27
C HIS A 388 18.33 -5.00 -11.49
N LEU A 389 17.17 -5.06 -12.14
CA LEU A 389 15.86 -4.94 -11.49
C LEU A 389 15.51 -6.15 -10.61
N ASP A 390 15.88 -7.37 -11.02
CA ASP A 390 15.73 -8.57 -10.19
C ASP A 390 16.61 -8.49 -8.92
N ASN A 391 17.73 -7.77 -9.00
CA ASN A 391 18.60 -7.50 -7.86
C ASN A 391 18.17 -6.28 -7.02
N SER A 392 16.91 -5.83 -7.12
CA SER A 392 16.37 -4.68 -6.38
C SER A 392 16.39 -4.80 -4.85
N HIS A 393 16.63 -6.00 -4.32
CA HIS A 393 16.83 -6.24 -2.90
C HIS A 393 18.24 -5.84 -2.42
N ASN A 394 19.24 -5.79 -3.32
CA ASN A 394 20.62 -5.40 -3.02
C ASN A 394 21.00 -4.06 -3.65
N TRP A 395 20.02 -3.23 -4.02
CA TRP A 395 20.30 -1.90 -4.53
C TRP A 395 20.94 -1.04 -3.45
N SER A 396 21.84 -0.18 -3.88
CA SER A 396 22.40 0.84 -2.98
C SER A 396 21.30 1.80 -2.50
N LEU A 397 21.51 2.41 -1.34
CA LEU A 397 20.60 3.44 -0.83
C LEU A 397 20.41 4.57 -1.86
N THR A 398 21.46 4.93 -2.60
CA THR A 398 21.39 5.96 -3.64
C THR A 398 20.40 5.58 -4.75
N GLU A 399 20.43 4.35 -5.25
CA GLU A 399 19.50 3.86 -6.28
C GLU A 399 18.05 3.84 -5.78
N LEU A 400 17.84 3.39 -4.54
CA LEU A 400 16.52 3.40 -3.90
C LEU A 400 15.96 4.82 -3.78
N VAL A 401 16.78 5.77 -3.34
CA VAL A 401 16.42 7.19 -3.23
C VAL A 401 16.09 7.79 -4.58
N GLU A 402 16.86 7.48 -5.63
CA GLU A 402 16.62 8.00 -6.97
C GLU A 402 15.29 7.51 -7.55
N LEU A 403 15.01 6.21 -7.45
CA LEU A 403 13.73 5.66 -7.91
C LEU A 403 12.57 6.23 -7.09
N SER A 404 12.70 6.29 -5.77
CA SER A 404 11.73 6.90 -4.87
C SER A 404 11.41 8.35 -5.28
N ARG A 405 12.44 9.18 -5.55
CA ARG A 405 12.24 10.57 -5.99
C ARG A 405 11.45 10.64 -7.30
N LYS A 406 11.68 9.73 -8.24
CA LYS A 406 10.92 9.65 -9.51
C LYS A 406 9.46 9.29 -9.24
N ILE A 407 9.21 8.26 -8.42
CA ILE A 407 7.88 7.83 -8.00
C ILE A 407 7.09 8.98 -7.39
N HIS A 408 7.67 9.63 -6.38
CA HIS A 408 6.99 10.69 -5.66
C HIS A 408 6.79 11.95 -6.51
N ARG A 409 7.73 12.27 -7.41
CA ARG A 409 7.56 13.36 -8.37
C ARG A 409 6.36 13.08 -9.30
N PHE A 410 6.27 11.86 -9.81
CA PHE A 410 5.15 11.44 -10.66
C PHE A 410 3.82 11.55 -9.92
N LEU A 411 3.72 11.01 -8.70
CA LEU A 411 2.49 11.07 -7.90
C LEU A 411 2.02 12.51 -7.64
N ILE A 412 2.94 13.40 -7.29
CA ILE A 412 2.64 14.83 -7.09
C ILE A 412 2.28 15.53 -8.39
N TYR A 413 2.91 15.15 -9.51
CA TYR A 413 2.59 15.65 -10.84
C TYR A 413 1.13 15.31 -11.21
N CYS A 414 0.74 14.04 -11.13
CA CYS A 414 -0.63 13.61 -11.40
C CYS A 414 -1.64 14.31 -10.48
N TYR A 415 -1.36 14.36 -9.17
CA TYR A 415 -2.22 15.05 -8.21
C TYR A 415 -2.45 16.53 -8.56
N ARG A 416 -1.37 17.27 -8.88
CA ARG A 416 -1.49 18.70 -9.23
C ARG A 416 -2.32 18.89 -10.49
N ARG A 417 -2.16 18.02 -11.49
CA ARG A 417 -2.96 18.07 -12.72
C ARG A 417 -4.44 17.82 -12.44
N MET A 418 -4.76 16.75 -11.72
CA MET A 418 -6.14 16.46 -11.31
C MET A 418 -6.74 17.60 -10.48
N SER A 419 -5.98 18.12 -9.51
CA SER A 419 -6.40 19.27 -8.70
C SER A 419 -6.66 20.54 -9.52
N SER A 420 -5.92 20.75 -10.61
CA SER A 420 -6.09 21.94 -11.47
C SER A 420 -7.32 21.85 -12.38
N GLN A 421 -7.70 20.64 -12.78
CA GLN A 421 -8.87 20.39 -13.64
C GLN A 421 -10.18 20.37 -12.84
N LEU A 422 -10.10 20.07 -11.54
CA LEU A 422 -11.24 19.96 -10.64
C LEU A 422 -11.35 21.23 -9.78
N GLN A 423 -12.12 22.23 -10.25
CA GLN A 423 -12.38 23.45 -9.48
C GLN A 423 -12.99 23.11 -8.10
N MET A 424 -12.59 23.87 -7.06
CA MET A 424 -12.84 23.57 -5.65
C MET A 424 -14.32 23.45 -5.23
N ASP A 425 -15.27 23.95 -6.02
CA ASP A 425 -16.69 24.02 -5.67
C ASP A 425 -17.48 22.71 -5.95
N ASN A 426 -16.87 21.70 -6.59
CA ASN A 426 -17.54 20.44 -6.97
C ASN A 426 -17.03 19.18 -6.23
N GLN A 427 -16.26 19.33 -5.15
CA GLN A 427 -15.60 18.20 -4.47
C GLN A 427 -16.53 17.48 -3.49
N SER A 428 -16.57 16.14 -3.55
CA SER A 428 -17.23 15.27 -2.55
C SER A 428 -16.39 15.07 -1.27
N VAL A 429 -15.16 15.59 -1.25
CA VAL A 429 -14.20 15.47 -0.15
C VAL A 429 -14.37 16.63 0.84
N SER A 430 -14.38 16.35 2.14
CA SER A 430 -14.54 17.41 3.15
C SER A 430 -13.34 18.36 3.21
N ARG A 431 -13.56 19.62 3.60
CA ARG A 431 -12.45 20.59 3.81
C ARG A 431 -11.43 20.12 4.84
N GLU A 432 -11.88 19.35 5.83
CA GLU A 432 -11.02 18.78 6.87
C GLU A 432 -10.10 17.70 6.30
N ASP A 433 -10.61 16.80 5.45
CA ASP A 433 -9.80 15.78 4.77
C ASP A 433 -8.73 16.42 3.88
N MET A 434 -9.11 17.49 3.17
CA MET A 434 -8.18 18.29 2.37
C MET A 434 -7.07 18.93 3.21
N ALA A 435 -7.41 19.46 4.39
CA ALA A 435 -6.44 20.07 5.29
C ALA A 435 -5.48 19.02 5.88
N VAL A 436 -6.01 17.88 6.34
CA VAL A 436 -5.22 16.77 6.90
C VAL A 436 -4.23 16.25 5.86
N LEU A 437 -4.70 15.96 4.65
CA LEU A 437 -3.83 15.49 3.59
C LEU A 437 -2.82 16.56 3.17
N GLY A 438 -3.27 17.80 2.97
CA GLY A 438 -2.39 18.91 2.62
C GLY A 438 -1.23 19.05 3.59
N ARG A 439 -1.49 18.93 4.90
CA ARG A 439 -0.46 18.96 5.96
C ARG A 439 0.43 17.72 5.96
N ARG A 440 -0.09 16.52 5.68
CA ARG A 440 0.74 15.30 5.48
C ARG A 440 1.67 15.46 4.28
N LEU A 441 1.16 15.95 3.16
CA LEU A 441 1.96 16.21 1.96
C LEU A 441 3.01 17.29 2.22
N ASP A 442 2.65 18.37 2.91
CA ASP A 442 3.60 19.43 3.29
C ASP A 442 4.71 18.88 4.21
N THR A 443 4.33 18.08 5.21
CA THR A 443 5.26 17.40 6.12
C THR A 443 6.23 16.51 5.35
N PHE A 444 5.75 15.72 4.39
CA PHE A 444 6.58 14.74 3.70
C PHE A 444 7.39 15.34 2.52
N TYR A 445 6.85 16.34 1.81
CA TYR A 445 7.42 16.84 0.56
C TYR A 445 8.08 18.22 0.65
N SER A 446 7.62 19.10 1.54
CA SER A 446 8.07 20.49 1.54
C SER A 446 9.47 20.63 2.14
N LYS A 447 10.33 21.34 1.40
CA LYS A 447 11.64 21.77 1.88
C LYS A 447 11.46 23.09 2.63
N LYS A 448 11.76 23.07 3.93
CA LYS A 448 11.74 24.24 4.80
C LYS A 448 13.15 24.45 5.36
N GLU A 449 13.49 25.68 5.70
CA GLU A 449 14.77 25.99 6.33
C GLU A 449 14.92 25.16 7.62
N HIS A 450 16.11 24.61 7.85
CA HIS A 450 16.46 23.77 9.01
C HIS A 450 15.70 22.45 9.19
N LYS A 451 14.57 22.24 8.50
CA LYS A 451 13.83 20.98 8.51
C LYS A 451 14.71 19.82 8.05
N LEU A 452 14.59 18.70 8.76
CA LEU A 452 15.20 17.43 8.41
C LEU A 452 14.41 16.82 7.24
N GLU A 453 15.10 16.47 6.15
CA GLU A 453 14.42 15.87 5.00
C GLU A 453 14.03 14.42 5.27
N PHE A 454 12.77 14.08 4.97
CA PHE A 454 12.33 12.70 4.92
C PHE A 454 12.98 11.95 3.76
N LEU A 455 13.49 10.78 4.07
CA LEU A 455 13.88 9.76 3.13
C LEU A 455 12.59 9.10 2.62
N ARG A 456 12.25 9.37 1.36
CA ARG A 456 10.94 9.03 0.79
C ARG A 456 10.85 7.57 0.35
N ILE A 457 11.44 6.64 1.11
CA ILE A 457 11.55 5.25 0.71
C ILE A 457 10.42 4.48 1.38
N GLY A 458 9.46 3.98 0.59
CA GLY A 458 8.36 3.14 1.08
C GLY A 458 8.79 1.69 1.38
N PHE A 459 10.02 1.48 1.85
CA PHE A 459 10.60 0.18 2.16
C PHE A 459 11.36 0.26 3.49
N ASP A 460 10.63 0.33 4.60
CA ASP A 460 11.21 0.48 5.95
C ASP A 460 12.36 -0.53 6.20
N ASP A 461 12.20 -1.79 5.79
CA ASP A 461 13.18 -2.86 6.06
C ASP A 461 14.45 -2.79 5.19
N LYS A 462 14.43 -2.02 4.09
CA LYS A 462 15.54 -1.99 3.10
C LYS A 462 16.51 -0.84 3.32
N VAL A 463 16.21 0.05 4.26
CA VAL A 463 17.02 1.26 4.52
C VAL A 463 17.99 1.05 5.66
N PHE A 464 17.68 0.12 6.57
CA PHE A 464 18.48 -0.13 7.76
C PHE A 464 19.88 -0.64 7.41
N CYS A 465 20.89 -0.02 8.01
CA CYS A 465 22.29 -0.33 7.85
C CYS A 465 22.84 -0.88 9.18
N PRO A 466 23.19 -2.18 9.27
CA PRO A 466 23.70 -2.77 10.51
C PRO A 466 25.11 -2.28 10.86
N VAL A 467 25.89 -1.89 9.86
CA VAL A 467 27.23 -1.29 10.02
C VAL A 467 27.29 -0.04 9.16
N ILE A 468 27.76 1.07 9.75
CA ILE A 468 28.06 2.31 9.02
C ILE A 468 29.44 2.84 9.39
N THR A 469 30.07 3.54 8.44
CA THR A 469 31.29 4.31 8.69
C THR A 469 31.00 5.81 8.61
N ILE A 470 31.45 6.58 9.60
CA ILE A 470 31.35 8.04 9.65
C ILE A 470 32.71 8.65 9.42
N LYS A 471 32.78 9.59 8.46
CA LYS A 471 34.00 10.31 8.14
C LYS A 471 33.77 11.80 8.13
N GLN A 472 34.77 12.55 8.59
CA GLN A 472 34.83 13.98 8.45
C GLN A 472 35.70 14.34 7.24
N HIS A 473 35.16 15.19 6.36
CA HIS A 473 35.86 15.70 5.18
C HIS A 473 35.99 17.21 5.28
N ARG A 474 37.06 17.75 4.70
CA ARG A 474 37.24 19.19 4.55
C ARG A 474 37.05 19.61 3.09
N ARG A 475 36.06 20.47 2.84
CA ARG A 475 35.83 21.05 1.52
C ARG A 475 36.94 22.03 1.15
N LYS A 476 37.06 22.35 -0.15
CA LYS A 476 38.05 23.31 -0.68
C LYS A 476 37.93 24.72 -0.06
N ASN A 477 36.74 25.11 0.38
CA ASN A 477 36.48 26.37 1.07
C ASN A 477 36.83 26.32 2.58
N GLY A 478 37.42 25.23 3.06
CA GLY A 478 37.79 25.04 4.47
C GLY A 478 36.68 24.51 5.36
N GLN A 479 35.43 24.44 4.87
CA GLN A 479 34.27 23.96 5.61
C GLN A 479 34.38 22.45 5.88
N GLN A 480 34.17 22.06 7.14
CA GLN A 480 34.07 20.67 7.53
C GLN A 480 32.69 20.13 7.18
N VAL A 481 32.63 18.89 6.68
CA VAL A 481 31.39 18.17 6.41
C VAL A 481 31.53 16.73 6.89
N TRP A 482 30.42 16.16 7.32
CA TRP A 482 30.34 14.81 7.84
C TRP A 482 29.58 13.95 6.84
N ALA A 483 30.09 12.75 6.59
CA ALA A 483 29.48 11.80 5.67
C ALA A 483 29.33 10.44 6.33
N ALA A 484 28.17 9.82 6.12
CA ALA A 484 27.90 8.44 6.51
C ALA A 484 28.01 7.53 5.29
N TYR A 485 28.60 6.36 5.48
CA TYR A 485 28.78 5.34 4.45
C TYR A 485 28.28 3.99 4.94
N TYR A 486 27.77 3.20 4.02
CA TYR A 486 27.36 1.83 4.25
C TYR A 486 28.59 0.94 4.47
N ASP A 487 28.53 0.08 5.49
CA ASP A 487 29.56 -0.90 5.85
C ASP A 487 30.91 -0.27 6.27
N ASP A 488 31.92 -1.11 6.50
CA ASP A 488 33.29 -0.68 6.78
C ASP A 488 33.94 -0.01 5.56
N GLN A 489 34.21 1.28 5.72
CA GLN A 489 34.88 2.13 4.74
C GLN A 489 36.13 2.80 5.31
N LEU A 490 36.66 2.38 6.46
CA LEU A 490 37.78 3.05 7.13
C LEU A 490 39.01 3.18 6.19
N GLY A 491 39.31 2.14 5.40
CA GLY A 491 40.43 2.14 4.44
C GLY A 491 40.09 2.44 2.98
N VAL A 492 38.83 2.75 2.64
CA VAL A 492 38.37 2.89 1.24
C VAL A 492 38.40 4.35 0.79
N LEU A 493 38.97 4.60 -0.40
CA LEU A 493 39.09 5.93 -1.01
C LEU A 493 38.55 5.96 -2.45
N GLY A 494 38.12 7.13 -2.91
CA GLY A 494 37.79 7.38 -4.32
C GLY A 494 36.40 6.89 -4.75
N LYS A 495 36.25 6.45 -6.00
CA LYS A 495 34.93 6.16 -6.62
C LYS A 495 34.14 5.04 -5.93
N ASN A 496 34.81 4.10 -5.28
CA ASN A 496 34.14 3.00 -4.57
C ASN A 496 33.46 3.50 -3.28
N GLN A 497 34.05 4.48 -2.61
CA GLN A 497 33.49 5.12 -1.42
C GLN A 497 32.21 5.92 -1.74
N GLU A 498 32.17 6.62 -2.88
CA GLU A 498 30.99 7.38 -3.31
C GLU A 498 29.76 6.50 -3.53
N LYS A 499 29.94 5.24 -3.98
CA LYS A 499 28.84 4.29 -4.16
C LYS A 499 28.23 3.83 -2.83
N ALA A 500 29.03 3.76 -1.77
CA ALA A 500 28.60 3.37 -0.44
C ALA A 500 28.02 4.57 0.36
N ARG A 501 28.04 5.79 -0.18
CA ARG A 501 27.62 6.97 0.57
C ARG A 501 26.12 6.96 0.85
N ILE A 502 25.79 7.12 2.12
CA ILE A 502 24.41 7.20 2.62
C ILE A 502 23.94 8.65 2.56
N SER A 503 24.65 9.55 3.25
CA SER A 503 24.26 10.95 3.38
C SER A 503 25.46 11.84 3.76
N VAL A 504 25.29 13.15 3.61
CA VAL A 504 26.28 14.18 3.98
C VAL A 504 25.56 15.33 4.67
N ALA A 505 26.14 15.83 5.75
CA ALA A 505 25.67 17.03 6.45
C ALA A 505 26.84 17.91 6.90
N GLU A 506 26.54 19.16 7.25
CA GLU A 506 27.48 20.13 7.80
C GLU A 506 27.88 19.84 9.26
N SER A 507 27.07 19.07 9.98
CA SER A 507 27.28 18.74 11.40
C SER A 507 27.02 17.24 11.64
N PRO A 508 27.78 16.58 12.52
CA PRO A 508 27.55 15.18 12.86
C PRO A 508 26.21 15.02 13.60
N VAL A 509 25.78 16.04 14.37
CA VAL A 509 24.48 16.05 15.06
C VAL A 509 23.34 15.92 14.04
N ARG A 510 23.39 16.74 12.97
CA ARG A 510 22.39 16.68 11.89
C ARG A 510 22.47 15.37 11.11
N LEU A 511 23.67 14.88 10.83
CA LEU A 511 23.87 13.62 10.11
C LEU A 511 23.27 12.43 10.86
N ILE A 512 23.60 12.29 12.16
CA ILE A 512 23.12 11.19 13.00
C ILE A 512 21.61 11.29 13.19
N LEU A 513 21.08 12.49 13.49
CA LEU A 513 19.64 12.67 13.61
C LEU A 513 18.92 12.30 12.31
N TRP A 514 19.46 12.71 11.14
CA TRP A 514 18.92 12.32 9.85
C TRP A 514 18.89 10.80 9.67
N CYS A 515 19.98 10.10 10.03
CA CYS A 515 20.04 8.65 9.91
C CYS A 515 19.03 7.94 10.84
N VAL A 516 18.90 8.41 12.09
CA VAL A 516 17.96 7.85 13.07
C VAL A 516 16.50 8.10 12.65
N CYS A 517 16.13 9.36 12.35
CA CYS A 517 14.76 9.71 11.96
C CYS A 517 14.31 8.99 10.68
N ASN A 518 15.25 8.65 9.79
CA ASN A 518 14.98 7.94 8.54
C ASN A 518 15.24 6.43 8.62
N ARG A 519 15.42 5.86 9.81
CA ARG A 519 15.62 4.42 10.05
C ARG A 519 16.83 3.81 9.35
N VAL A 520 17.79 4.64 8.95
CA VAL A 520 19.05 4.18 8.39
C VAL A 520 19.87 3.49 9.47
N ILE A 521 19.82 4.00 10.69
CA ILE A 521 20.51 3.43 11.86
C ILE A 521 19.59 3.43 13.07
N ASP A 522 19.89 2.54 14.01
CA ASP A 522 19.31 2.55 15.35
C ASP A 522 20.36 2.19 16.40
N ILE A 523 19.94 1.94 17.64
CA ILE A 523 20.84 1.62 18.76
C ILE A 523 21.60 0.29 18.59
N SER A 524 21.15 -0.57 17.68
CA SER A 524 21.81 -1.84 17.35
C SER A 524 22.85 -1.71 16.24
N THR A 525 22.88 -0.58 15.53
CA THR A 525 23.86 -0.32 14.46
C THR A 525 25.28 -0.19 15.03
N THR A 526 26.23 -0.90 14.43
CA THR A 526 27.66 -0.69 14.67
C THR A 526 28.14 0.53 13.89
N VAL A 527 28.61 1.55 14.61
CA VAL A 527 29.18 2.76 14.00
C VAL A 527 30.70 2.71 14.07
N LEU A 528 31.35 2.85 12.92
CA LEU A 528 32.80 2.98 12.78
C LEU A 528 33.15 4.44 12.54
N LEU A 529 34.03 5.01 13.35
CA LEU A 529 34.45 6.41 13.23
C LEU A 529 35.88 6.51 12.67
N ASP A 530 36.08 7.37 11.67
CA ASP A 530 37.41 7.61 11.09
C ASP A 530 38.32 8.42 12.03
N TYR A 531 39.63 8.36 11.83
CA TYR A 531 40.63 8.91 12.76
C TYR A 531 40.60 10.44 12.90
N ASP A 532 40.12 11.17 11.88
CA ASP A 532 40.14 12.64 11.83
C ASP A 532 38.87 13.29 12.39
N THR A 533 38.27 12.69 13.42
CA THR A 533 36.94 13.09 13.96
C THR A 533 36.99 13.71 15.37
N ASP A 534 38.19 13.84 15.96
CA ASP A 534 38.38 14.51 17.26
C ASP A 534 37.77 15.93 17.26
N PRO A 535 37.01 16.32 18.29
CA PRO A 535 36.83 15.66 19.59
C PRO A 535 35.64 14.69 19.69
N VAL A 536 34.97 14.38 18.58
CA VAL A 536 33.83 13.46 18.56
C VAL A 536 34.32 12.03 18.71
N THR A 537 33.69 11.26 19.60
CA THR A 537 34.05 9.86 19.86
C THR A 537 32.93 8.90 19.50
N ASP A 538 33.24 7.60 19.35
CA ASP A 538 32.22 6.57 19.13
C ASP A 538 31.16 6.52 20.24
N SER A 539 31.57 6.81 21.48
CA SER A 539 30.66 6.87 22.64
C SER A 539 29.69 8.06 22.53
N ASP A 540 30.17 9.22 22.05
CA ASP A 540 29.32 10.40 21.82
C ASP A 540 28.23 10.10 20.79
N ILE A 541 28.59 9.41 19.71
CA ILE A 541 27.66 9.03 18.64
C ILE A 541 26.64 8.01 19.14
N HIS A 542 27.05 6.96 19.86
CA HIS A 542 26.13 5.99 20.44
C HIS A 542 25.14 6.64 21.42
N ALA A 543 25.61 7.56 22.27
CA ALA A 543 24.75 8.30 23.18
C ALA A 543 23.72 9.17 22.42
N LEU A 544 24.14 9.84 21.34
CA LEU A 544 23.20 10.57 20.48
C LEU A 544 22.16 9.66 19.82
N ILE A 545 22.58 8.52 19.25
CA ILE A 545 21.65 7.56 18.62
C ILE A 545 20.59 7.10 19.62
N LYS A 546 20.99 6.77 20.85
CA LYS A 546 20.09 6.39 21.95
C LYS A 546 19.04 7.47 22.23
N HIS A 547 19.47 8.71 22.42
CA HIS A 547 18.57 9.81 22.77
C HIS A 547 17.70 10.25 21.60
N PHE A 548 18.24 10.32 20.39
CA PHE A 548 17.47 10.63 19.20
C PHE A 548 16.41 9.57 18.91
N GLY A 549 16.74 8.28 19.07
CA GLY A 549 15.77 7.19 18.90
C GLY A 549 14.61 7.30 19.90
N LYS A 550 14.91 7.70 21.14
CA LYS A 550 13.90 7.87 22.20
C LYS A 550 13.04 9.12 22.03
N ILE A 551 13.64 10.27 21.70
CA ILE A 551 12.98 11.58 21.72
C ILE A 551 12.39 11.95 20.35
N PHE A 552 13.14 11.70 19.28
CA PHE A 552 12.83 12.13 17.91
C PHE A 552 12.67 10.97 16.94
N GLY A 553 12.36 9.78 17.45
CA GLY A 553 12.34 8.55 16.69
C GLY A 553 11.52 8.62 15.39
N PRO A 554 11.70 7.64 14.49
CA PRO A 554 11.14 7.68 13.14
C PRO A 554 9.64 7.97 13.08
N VAL A 555 9.25 8.97 12.29
CA VAL A 555 7.85 9.34 12.09
C VAL A 555 7.28 8.64 10.86
N ARG A 556 6.20 7.88 11.06
CA ARG A 556 5.33 7.42 9.96
C ARG A 556 4.25 8.47 9.71
N VAL A 557 4.36 9.21 8.61
CA VAL A 557 3.46 10.34 8.30
C VAL A 557 1.98 9.90 8.24
N ASN A 558 1.70 8.69 7.75
CA ASN A 558 0.34 8.14 7.73
C ASN A 558 -0.22 7.81 9.12
N ALA A 559 0.65 7.55 10.11
CA ALA A 559 0.25 7.25 11.47
C ALA A 559 0.05 8.51 12.33
N ILE A 560 0.24 9.71 11.77
CA ILE A 560 -0.03 10.96 12.49
C ILE A 560 -1.54 11.07 12.70
N PRO A 561 -2.00 11.27 13.96
CA PRO A 561 -3.43 11.40 14.26
C PRO A 561 -4.10 12.52 13.48
N ARG A 562 -5.33 12.27 13.02
CA ARG A 562 -6.13 13.24 12.27
C ARG A 562 -6.33 14.52 13.07
N GLU A 563 -6.59 14.40 14.37
CA GLU A 563 -6.84 15.51 15.29
C GLU A 563 -5.60 16.42 15.41
N ALA A 564 -4.41 15.82 15.43
CA ALA A 564 -3.15 16.57 15.45
C ALA A 564 -2.94 17.35 14.15
N LEU A 565 -3.32 16.76 13.01
CA LEU A 565 -3.26 17.39 11.70
C LEU A 565 -4.40 18.38 11.46
N LEU A 566 -5.47 18.40 12.24
CA LEU A 566 -6.51 19.45 12.16
C LEU A 566 -6.18 20.63 13.08
N SER A 567 -5.52 20.36 14.19
CA SER A 567 -5.08 21.37 15.15
C SER A 567 -3.86 22.19 14.64
N PRO A 568 -3.64 23.41 15.17
CA PRO A 568 -2.40 24.14 14.94
C PRO A 568 -1.17 23.32 15.32
N MET A 569 -0.09 23.50 14.56
CA MET A 569 1.20 22.87 14.83
C MET A 569 1.74 23.31 16.20
N GLN A 570 2.22 22.35 16.99
CA GLN A 570 2.85 22.59 18.28
C GLN A 570 4.17 21.82 18.36
N ILE A 571 5.11 22.29 19.20
CA ILE A 571 6.33 21.55 19.51
C ILE A 571 5.97 20.41 20.47
N LYS A 572 6.41 19.19 20.13
CA LYS A 572 6.20 17.98 20.92
C LYS A 572 7.37 17.68 21.85
N ALA A 573 8.60 18.01 21.43
CA ALA A 573 9.80 17.86 22.24
C ALA A 573 10.91 18.77 21.68
N CYS A 574 11.78 19.25 22.56
CA CYS A 574 12.96 20.07 22.23
C CYS A 574 14.22 19.50 22.87
N MET A 575 15.36 19.59 22.19
CA MET A 575 16.66 19.18 22.70
C MET A 575 17.75 20.15 22.27
N ALA A 576 18.55 20.63 23.22
CA ALA A 576 19.78 21.36 22.97
C ALA A 576 20.99 20.42 23.01
N VAL A 577 21.75 20.36 21.93
CA VAL A 577 23.04 19.66 21.86
C VAL A 577 24.14 20.71 21.95
N VAL A 578 24.94 20.65 23.01
CA VAL A 578 25.91 21.70 23.36
C VAL A 578 27.34 21.17 23.24
N ASN A 579 28.20 21.96 22.58
CA ASN A 579 29.64 21.71 22.44
C ASN A 579 29.99 20.35 21.81
N PHE A 580 29.16 19.82 20.91
CA PHE A 580 29.38 18.48 20.37
C PHE A 580 30.68 18.36 19.58
N THR A 581 31.00 19.35 18.75
CA THR A 581 32.25 19.41 17.96
C THR A 581 33.30 20.34 18.59
N SER A 582 32.98 20.96 19.73
CA SER A 582 33.86 21.90 20.42
C SER A 582 34.88 21.19 21.31
N SER A 583 36.00 21.86 21.56
CA SER A 583 37.08 21.35 22.40
C SER A 583 36.58 20.96 23.80
N ARG A 584 36.88 19.72 24.22
CA ARG A 584 36.48 19.17 25.54
C ARG A 584 37.15 19.85 26.73
N LEU A 585 38.15 20.70 26.50
CA LEU A 585 38.93 21.38 27.54
C LEU A 585 38.30 22.70 28.01
N LYS A 586 37.39 23.28 27.22
CA LYS A 586 36.80 24.59 27.52
C LYS A 586 35.54 24.44 28.38
N PRO A 587 35.35 25.28 29.42
CA PRO A 587 34.12 25.31 30.21
C PRO A 587 33.02 26.22 29.61
N THR A 588 33.28 26.87 28.47
CA THR A 588 32.37 27.83 27.83
C THR A 588 31.39 27.14 26.88
N VAL A 589 30.20 27.70 26.70
CA VAL A 589 29.23 27.28 25.68
C VAL A 589 29.66 27.92 24.34
N ASP A 590 30.32 27.13 23.50
CA ASP A 590 30.88 27.57 22.21
C ASP A 590 29.93 27.22 21.05
N GLU A 591 29.24 26.08 21.13
CA GLU A 591 28.36 25.57 20.09
C GLU A 591 27.04 25.10 20.71
N VAL A 592 25.91 25.50 20.12
CA VAL A 592 24.57 25.01 20.47
C VAL A 592 23.83 24.64 19.19
N THR A 593 23.26 23.45 19.16
CA THR A 593 22.32 23.02 18.12
C THR A 593 20.99 22.68 18.79
N VAL A 594 19.92 23.36 18.40
CA VAL A 594 18.57 23.11 18.91
C VAL A 594 17.84 22.20 17.94
N ILE A 595 17.26 21.14 18.48
CA ILE A 595 16.49 20.14 17.74
C ILE A 595 15.08 20.15 18.32
N TYR A 596 14.06 20.19 17.48
CA TYR A 596 12.69 20.02 17.94
C TYR A 596 11.87 19.24 16.93
N THR A 597 10.82 18.57 17.42
CA THR A 597 9.84 17.88 16.60
C THR A 597 8.44 18.41 16.87
N THR A 598 7.57 18.37 15.87
CA THR A 598 6.24 18.98 15.93
C THR A 598 5.13 17.93 15.98
N THR A 599 3.92 18.34 16.37
CA THR A 599 2.70 17.50 16.31
C THR A 599 2.32 17.08 14.90
N TRP A 600 2.82 17.78 13.87
CA TRP A 600 2.68 17.39 12.47
C TRP A 600 3.82 16.45 12.01
N GLY A 601 4.70 16.02 12.91
CA GLY A 601 5.74 15.04 12.62
C GLY A 601 6.99 15.60 11.92
N GLU A 602 7.13 16.91 11.82
CA GLU A 602 8.34 17.53 11.27
C GLU A 602 9.43 17.65 12.34
N THR A 603 10.68 17.38 11.98
CA THR A 603 11.84 17.58 12.86
C THR A 603 12.76 18.65 12.27
N TYR A 604 13.22 19.57 13.11
CA TYR A 604 14.07 20.70 12.73
C TYR A 604 15.40 20.65 13.48
N VAL A 605 16.47 21.10 12.82
CA VAL A 605 17.82 21.23 13.41
C VAL A 605 18.33 22.63 13.13
N VAL A 606 18.28 23.48 14.16
CA VAL A 606 18.59 24.91 14.07
C VAL A 606 19.89 25.20 14.83
N PRO A 607 20.90 25.77 14.17
CA PRO A 607 22.14 26.15 14.84
C PRO A 607 21.94 27.44 15.66
N GLY A 608 22.68 27.53 16.77
CA GLY A 608 22.75 28.73 17.61
C GLY A 608 21.70 28.78 18.72
N LYS A 609 22.10 29.34 19.88
CA LYS A 609 21.22 29.49 21.05
C LYS A 609 20.07 30.47 20.84
N GLU A 610 20.25 31.47 19.97
CA GLU A 610 19.24 32.48 19.62
C GLU A 610 17.97 31.86 19.02
N SER A 611 18.05 30.60 18.58
CA SER A 611 16.88 29.85 18.14
C SER A 611 15.89 29.57 19.27
N LEU A 612 16.34 29.46 20.53
CA LEU A 612 15.45 29.32 21.69
C LEU A 612 14.60 30.57 21.91
N ASP A 613 15.19 31.75 21.71
CA ASP A 613 14.48 33.04 21.80
C ASP A 613 13.37 33.16 20.77
N LYS A 614 13.48 32.45 19.63
CA LYS A 614 12.42 32.40 18.62
C LYS A 614 11.31 31.40 18.94
N LEU A 615 11.59 30.43 19.80
CA LEU A 615 10.68 29.34 20.18
C LEU A 615 10.08 29.52 21.58
N TRP A 616 10.34 30.66 22.24
CA TRP A 616 9.97 30.89 23.64
C TRP A 616 8.47 30.63 23.89
N PHE A 617 7.61 31.10 22.98
CA PHE A 617 6.15 30.97 23.12
C PHE A 617 5.73 29.51 23.02
N GLU A 618 6.21 28.79 22.01
CA GLU A 618 5.91 27.37 21.81
C GLU A 618 6.46 26.48 22.91
N LEU A 619 7.56 26.88 23.58
CA LEU A 619 8.18 26.12 24.67
C LEU A 619 7.60 26.45 26.05
N GLN A 620 7.13 27.68 26.30
CA GLN A 620 6.69 28.13 27.63
C GLN A 620 5.18 28.29 27.77
N GLU A 621 4.49 28.73 26.73
CA GLU A 621 3.06 29.09 26.78
C GLU A 621 2.15 28.00 26.21
N SER A 622 2.72 26.97 25.58
CA SER A 622 1.96 25.82 25.09
C SER A 622 1.45 24.94 26.24
N VAL A 623 0.26 24.35 26.05
CA VAL A 623 -0.36 23.44 27.00
C VAL A 623 -0.71 22.12 26.28
N PRO A 624 -0.11 20.98 26.69
CA PRO A 624 0.96 20.84 27.68
C PRO A 624 2.29 21.41 27.17
N ARG A 625 3.16 21.84 28.09
CA ARG A 625 4.51 22.30 27.76
C ARG A 625 5.35 21.13 27.21
N PRO A 626 6.11 21.32 26.12
CA PRO A 626 6.96 20.28 25.59
C PRO A 626 8.13 19.98 26.53
N PRO A 627 8.50 18.71 26.70
CA PRO A 627 9.73 18.36 27.40
C PRO A 627 10.95 18.91 26.65
N CYS A 628 11.86 19.50 27.42
CA CYS A 628 13.10 20.11 26.94
C CYS A 628 14.30 19.37 27.53
N TYR A 629 15.22 18.93 26.68
CA TYR A 629 16.37 18.11 27.05
C TYR A 629 17.69 18.76 26.65
N ILE A 630 18.76 18.52 27.39
CA ILE A 630 20.10 18.97 27.00
C ILE A 630 21.08 17.81 27.00
N PHE A 631 21.86 17.73 25.93
CA PHE A 631 22.97 16.80 25.81
C PHE A 631 24.28 17.56 25.72
N VAL A 632 25.20 17.20 26.61
CA VAL A 632 26.57 17.68 26.66
C VAL A 632 27.48 16.45 26.63
N PRO A 633 28.43 16.33 25.68
CA PRO A 633 29.39 15.24 25.63
C PRO A 633 30.14 15.04 26.96
N GLU A 634 30.57 13.81 27.22
CA GLU A 634 31.29 13.49 28.45
C GLU A 634 32.63 14.22 28.51
N SER A 635 32.85 14.96 29.59
CA SER A 635 34.08 15.71 29.83
C SER A 635 34.14 16.19 31.28
N SER A 636 35.34 16.56 31.74
CA SER A 636 35.53 17.16 33.07
C SER A 636 34.75 18.47 33.27
N GLN A 637 34.38 19.17 32.18
CA GLN A 637 33.65 20.44 32.22
C GLN A 637 32.14 20.28 32.02
N ARG A 638 31.62 19.07 31.82
CA ARG A 638 30.21 18.79 31.47
C ARG A 638 29.20 19.51 32.38
N LYS A 639 29.38 19.44 33.71
CA LYS A 639 28.51 20.12 34.69
C LYS A 639 28.56 21.64 34.58
N ARG A 640 29.74 22.21 34.31
CA ARG A 640 29.92 23.66 34.16
C ARG A 640 29.30 24.17 32.87
N ILE A 641 29.47 23.43 31.77
CA ILE A 641 28.85 23.74 30.48
C ILE A 641 27.32 23.71 30.61
N TYR A 642 26.77 22.68 31.28
CA TYR A 642 25.34 22.60 31.57
C TYR A 642 24.86 23.81 32.37
N GLN A 643 25.53 24.15 33.49
CA GLN A 643 25.13 25.30 34.30
C GLN A 643 25.19 26.61 33.49
N ALA A 644 26.27 26.83 32.74
CA ALA A 644 26.43 28.02 31.91
C ALA A 644 25.36 28.13 30.80
N PHE A 645 24.87 27.00 30.30
CA PHE A 645 23.74 26.98 29.37
C PHE A 645 22.43 27.32 30.07
N ILE A 646 22.12 26.69 31.21
CA ILE A 646 20.89 26.92 31.97
C ILE A 646 20.78 28.36 32.48
N ASP A 647 21.88 28.93 32.97
CA ASP A 647 21.89 30.33 33.44
C ASP A 647 21.55 31.32 32.30
N ALA A 648 21.75 30.90 31.05
CA ALA A 648 21.44 31.68 29.85
C ALA A 648 20.12 31.25 29.18
N ALA A 649 19.53 30.12 29.57
CA ALA A 649 18.30 29.61 28.99
C ALA A 649 17.12 30.00 29.88
N GLU A 650 16.06 30.56 29.29
CA GLU A 650 14.85 30.95 30.03
C GLU A 650 13.89 29.78 30.28
N GLN A 651 14.25 28.56 29.84
CA GLN A 651 13.44 27.35 29.95
C GLN A 651 14.17 26.27 30.78
N ASP A 652 13.41 25.40 31.44
CA ASP A 652 13.94 24.26 32.16
C ASP A 652 14.37 23.15 31.19
N PHE A 653 15.64 22.74 31.24
CA PHE A 653 16.17 21.62 30.45
C PHE A 653 16.68 20.47 31.33
N GLU A 654 16.20 19.26 31.05
CA GLU A 654 16.68 18.03 31.69
C GLU A 654 18.02 17.59 31.08
N LEU A 655 19.07 17.48 31.91
CA LEU A 655 20.36 16.97 31.46
C LEU A 655 20.29 15.46 31.21
N LEU A 656 20.43 15.07 29.94
CA LEU A 656 20.42 13.67 29.54
C LEU A 656 21.66 12.93 30.02
N ASN A 657 21.47 11.70 30.50
CA ASN A 657 22.58 10.81 30.86
C ASN A 657 23.44 10.45 29.65
N TYR A 658 24.73 10.23 29.87
CA TYR A 658 25.65 9.88 28.78
C TYR A 658 25.59 8.38 28.44
N TRP A 659 25.44 7.53 29.47
CA TRP A 659 25.42 6.07 29.36
C TRP A 659 24.03 5.50 29.11
#